data_AF-A0A2T4VCS2-F1
#
_entry.id   AF-A0A2T4VCS2-F1
#
_cell.length_a   1.000
_cell.length_b   1.000
_cell.length_c   1.000
_cell.angle_alpha   90.00
_cell.angle_beta   90.00
_cell.angle_gamma   90.00
#
_symmetry.space_group_name_H-M   'P 1'
#
loop_
_entity.id
_entity.type
_entity.pdbx_description
1 polymer ?
#
loop_
_entity_poly.entity_id
_entity_poly.type
_entity_poly.pdbx_seq_one_letter_code
_entity_poly.pdbx_strand_id
1 'polypeptide(L)'
;MLSLRVVDPGLLVVEAGDEVIAAGALNWGEDKQLRVDPLKARAPTPLPRVVSHEPGREEVEIDIPEGIGAGAMLTLTYEWSWDYRDQPALVRTWRIPPMEDIPPEWLEDEQVETEREDTPEQGEDGARALLSEQEDSFPVQMDPQRPELLWVAGYASREEIASRLFGDGAAANAFDIEPRAPPSNTVEGLQVCVRVRHPPALVPEVLATMRRALEAQLEADVAWSRSQLSVASLDRAGATALVERGLRWAQRSDILDGAGQSYFDRYLQALEPLRNESQRGHILGEASEPLRKAIALRSKRFKASDSVKDGPPVLAPGSVVGRFYFSDGSSVQVRTLLLLTEETSLERAELRVRNLPRDTPRVIIPGEDGRWRGYSAEFNTVAGAPEPLEHPEGNAYWYYPGTLLIRPGDWRPGLGAGTGELAALRRELLQTALATATPQSPQPLVALDHDVLSLLTPNERLGVFNTLLTGPALTSDIREDAVHLLARVLLSTPDREFPPLERRLTSSGALEKLLGSNAPEYKVLLGQAFTQKALASFPLRLELLESLPTFHLGREGETTHLLNVPSGLVPTVLVASEAWAAQQGVHLGAEPALPGEAVGPSQRMALYFQQVQQEFKARYLPSVDELPRSRALHPLDWVRVKVHGPQPRTHLMTAMELALLASTPDTSLLWSTVGRISEMHMVYGAVSALARAPLLTGAPATAAQGSMLAGARGAAVRLFVGRMSLVTTLAVVDTYRDELSQTPEGRDFLAVHDLAMVALAGRDIYKLTTSGIGRELVHRGGLALSAAGARASSGLRESVESIQALVKTLERMLAEGKAVATPDGLRFSLPGGVEAFKQAFFAVRGEMAAARALGGIRGAGLAAEEAEKTLETLKLLAAESQEMGLAYNAVARRAAALPANKAQAYLAAVESLRSSARSNVKQALAQLLKRSGSRSLADPHAFLKEAEWLVSHPELEAEAAAELARKACRGSVDLGWLRSTGLTMEDLNFMARNEKMVWGLFRRAAAEAGNLKLQLQAREQLRGVAVEMLTERNAQKLFPGFRLTGWQVKMKEGHVIDNELTAMGGSRLQHGVEAKGWNENRWRQSLDTWRAKQGTKKLNEAQEALAEKLQHLLDQLADAGKAPRGKPFLVVTDKLSGPTRDKLDRFLERHAPGTQLIQVEEAEILNKTKQLRAALRLPEGLSGGAP
;
A
#
# COMPACT_ATOMS: atom_id res chain seq x y z
N MET A 1 25.51 20.60 11.34
CA MET A 1 24.71 21.78 10.99
C MET A 1 23.43 21.84 11.83
N LEU A 2 22.89 23.04 12.00
CA LEU A 2 21.57 23.35 12.57
C LEU A 2 20.87 24.30 11.59
N SER A 3 19.68 23.94 11.08
CA SER A 3 18.86 24.83 10.24
C SER A 3 17.75 25.49 11.05
N LEU A 4 17.48 26.77 10.76
CA LEU A 4 16.56 27.65 11.48
C LEU A 4 15.74 28.46 10.49
N ARG A 5 14.42 28.27 10.47
CA ARG A 5 13.52 29.13 9.70
C ARG A 5 13.25 30.44 10.46
N VAL A 6 13.46 31.56 9.78
CA VAL A 6 13.35 32.93 10.31
C VAL A 6 12.27 33.67 9.52
N VAL A 7 11.49 34.53 10.19
CA VAL A 7 10.30 35.19 9.61
C VAL A 7 10.30 36.72 9.79
N ASP A 8 11.04 37.22 10.78
CA ASP A 8 11.20 38.63 11.11
C ASP A 8 12.69 38.95 11.34
N PRO A 9 13.16 40.21 11.25
CA PRO A 9 14.54 40.59 11.56
C PRO A 9 14.85 40.60 13.05
N GLY A 10 16.12 40.39 13.41
CA GLY A 10 16.57 40.26 14.80
C GLY A 10 18.03 39.81 14.94
N LEU A 11 18.48 39.68 16.19
CA LEU A 11 19.81 39.24 16.58
C LEU A 11 19.81 37.73 16.84
N LEU A 12 20.59 36.96 16.08
CA LEU A 12 20.77 35.52 16.32
C LEU A 12 22.12 35.27 17.00
N VAL A 13 22.09 34.52 18.10
CA VAL A 13 23.25 34.06 18.87
C VAL A 13 23.07 32.58 19.18
N VAL A 14 24.13 31.78 19.00
CA VAL A 14 24.18 30.38 19.46
C VAL A 14 25.45 30.15 20.26
N GLU A 15 25.29 29.57 21.44
CA GLU A 15 26.31 29.37 22.47
C GLU A 15 26.35 27.89 22.91
N ALA A 16 27.53 27.33 23.20
CA ALA A 16 27.69 26.05 23.89
C ALA A 16 28.37 26.28 25.24
N GLY A 17 27.64 26.03 26.33
CA GLY A 17 28.07 26.51 27.65
C GLY A 17 28.23 28.03 27.62
N ASP A 18 29.46 28.51 27.85
CA ASP A 18 29.82 29.93 27.87
C ASP A 18 30.49 30.41 26.55
N GLU A 19 30.63 29.56 25.53
CA GLU A 19 31.33 29.88 24.27
C GLU A 19 30.36 30.20 23.11
N VAL A 20 30.63 31.28 22.37
CA VAL A 20 29.77 31.77 21.27
C VAL A 20 30.17 31.13 19.94
N ILE A 21 29.35 30.19 19.47
CA ILE A 21 29.57 29.42 18.23
C ILE A 21 29.26 30.22 16.98
N ALA A 22 28.20 31.03 17.02
CA ALA A 22 27.75 31.84 15.90
C ALA A 22 26.98 33.06 16.40
N ALA A 23 27.17 34.21 15.77
CA ALA A 23 26.41 35.42 16.07
C ALA A 23 26.27 36.34 14.85
N GLY A 24 25.06 36.82 14.57
CA GLY A 24 24.80 37.72 13.44
C GLY A 24 23.53 38.54 13.60
N ALA A 25 23.49 39.72 12.99
CA ALA A 25 22.26 40.50 12.83
C ALA A 25 21.54 40.04 11.56
N LEU A 26 20.32 39.53 11.69
CA LEU A 26 19.44 39.21 10.58
C LEU A 26 18.61 40.45 10.25
N ASN A 27 18.88 41.06 9.10
CA ASN A 27 18.25 42.28 8.60
C ASN A 27 17.50 42.02 7.28
N TRP A 28 16.52 42.85 6.94
CA TRP A 28 16.01 42.90 5.56
C TRP A 28 16.97 43.71 4.67
N GLY A 29 17.33 43.17 3.50
CA GLY A 29 18.00 43.89 2.43
C GLY A 29 17.09 44.90 1.72
N GLU A 30 17.67 45.73 0.86
CA GLU A 30 16.91 46.72 0.05
C GLU A 30 15.93 46.07 -0.93
N ASP A 31 16.18 44.81 -1.29
CA ASP A 31 15.34 43.91 -2.09
C ASP A 31 14.25 43.17 -1.28
N LYS A 32 14.23 43.37 0.06
CA LYS A 32 13.41 42.65 1.05
C LYS A 32 13.76 41.18 1.27
N GLN A 33 14.96 40.72 0.89
CA GLN A 33 15.43 39.39 1.28
C GLN A 33 16.14 39.42 2.64
N LEU A 34 16.20 38.29 3.34
CA LEU A 34 16.91 38.19 4.62
C LEU A 34 18.43 38.19 4.39
N ARG A 35 19.16 39.02 5.13
CA ARG A 35 20.60 39.19 5.07
C ARG A 35 21.22 39.07 6.46
N VAL A 36 22.40 38.45 6.54
CA VAL A 36 23.19 38.36 7.78
C VAL A 36 24.31 39.39 7.76
N ASP A 37 24.33 40.28 8.75
CA ASP A 37 25.39 41.28 8.95
C ASP A 37 26.25 40.98 10.19
N PRO A 38 27.57 41.21 10.13
CA PRO A 38 28.49 40.92 11.23
C PRO A 38 28.37 41.93 12.39
N LEU A 39 28.41 41.41 13.61
CA LEU A 39 28.23 42.19 14.84
C LEU A 39 29.55 42.78 15.33
N LYS A 40 29.72 44.11 15.23
CA LYS A 40 30.94 44.82 15.66
C LYS A 40 31.34 44.67 17.15
N ALA A 41 30.52 44.01 17.97
CA ALA A 41 30.74 43.80 19.40
C ALA A 41 31.07 42.34 19.79
N ARG A 42 31.03 41.38 18.86
CA ARG A 42 31.49 39.99 19.08
C ARG A 42 32.45 39.60 17.95
N ALA A 43 33.56 38.96 18.29
CA ALA A 43 34.58 38.54 17.30
C ALA A 43 34.02 37.44 16.36
N PRO A 44 34.58 37.26 15.15
CA PRO A 44 33.96 36.43 14.12
C PRO A 44 34.20 34.92 14.34
N THR A 45 33.40 34.30 15.19
CA THR A 45 32.94 32.92 14.98
C THR A 45 31.89 32.88 13.86
N PRO A 46 31.67 31.74 13.18
CA PRO A 46 31.02 31.70 11.86
C PRO A 46 29.66 32.40 11.80
N LEU A 47 29.47 33.19 10.73
CA LEU A 47 28.19 33.83 10.44
C LEU A 47 27.15 32.76 10.06
N PRO A 48 25.92 32.83 10.59
CA PRO A 48 24.80 32.05 10.09
C PRO A 48 24.62 32.27 8.58
N ARG A 49 24.41 31.19 7.81
CA ARG A 49 24.32 31.21 6.34
C ARG A 49 22.86 31.15 5.90
N VAL A 50 22.41 32.06 5.04
CA VAL A 50 21.08 31.91 4.41
C VAL A 50 21.14 30.80 3.36
N VAL A 51 20.23 29.84 3.44
CA VAL A 51 20.12 28.68 2.52
C VAL A 51 18.79 28.61 1.77
N SER A 52 17.76 29.31 2.26
CA SER A 52 16.51 29.53 1.53
C SER A 52 16.24 31.04 1.40
N HIS A 53 15.95 31.45 0.17
CA HIS A 53 15.58 32.83 -0.21
C HIS A 53 14.09 32.94 -0.61
N GLU A 54 13.25 31.92 -0.32
CA GLU A 54 11.80 32.00 -0.56
C GLU A 54 11.15 33.03 0.42
N PRO A 55 10.42 34.06 -0.07
CA PRO A 55 9.80 35.06 0.81
C PRO A 55 8.80 34.47 1.81
N GLY A 56 9.02 34.70 3.11
CA GLY A 56 8.27 34.10 4.22
C GLY A 56 8.66 32.65 4.55
N ARG A 57 9.74 32.14 3.95
CA ARG A 57 10.34 30.81 4.09
C ARG A 57 11.87 30.90 4.08
N GLU A 58 12.40 31.99 4.60
CA GLU A 58 13.83 32.23 4.73
C GLU A 58 14.42 31.31 5.80
N GLU A 59 15.44 30.54 5.43
CA GLU A 59 16.07 29.56 6.33
C GLU A 59 17.57 29.82 6.43
N VAL A 60 18.08 29.68 7.66
CA VAL A 60 19.43 30.06 8.06
C VAL A 60 20.10 28.88 8.74
N GLU A 61 21.24 28.45 8.22
CA GLU A 61 22.05 27.36 8.75
C GLU A 61 23.24 27.84 9.59
N ILE A 62 23.59 27.05 10.59
CA ILE A 62 24.73 27.25 11.47
C ILE A 62 25.58 25.97 11.49
N ASP A 63 26.86 26.14 11.18
CA ASP A 63 27.89 25.13 11.37
C ASP A 63 28.21 24.99 12.86
N ILE A 64 28.28 23.75 13.36
CA ILE A 64 28.63 23.44 14.75
C ILE A 64 30.03 22.82 14.71
N PRO A 65 31.06 23.46 15.31
CA PRO A 65 32.42 22.93 15.32
C PRO A 65 32.51 21.53 15.93
N GLU A 66 33.34 20.68 15.32
CA GLU A 66 33.44 19.24 15.65
C GLU A 66 34.00 18.97 17.06
N GLY A 67 34.63 19.97 17.71
CA GLY A 67 35.08 19.91 19.10
C GLY A 67 33.98 20.00 20.16
N ILE A 68 32.72 20.29 19.79
CA ILE A 68 31.62 20.47 20.75
C ILE A 68 31.04 19.11 21.15
N GLY A 69 31.71 18.49 22.13
CA GLY A 69 31.57 17.07 22.47
C GLY A 69 30.17 16.57 22.83
N ALA A 70 29.99 15.26 22.63
CA ALA A 70 28.83 14.48 23.00
C ALA A 70 28.29 14.83 24.41
N GLY A 71 27.00 15.18 24.51
CA GLY A 71 26.38 15.57 25.78
C GLY A 71 26.58 17.04 26.18
N ALA A 72 27.23 17.88 25.36
CA ALA A 72 27.25 19.34 25.54
C ALA A 72 25.85 19.96 25.41
N MET A 73 25.69 21.18 25.94
CA MET A 73 24.41 21.90 25.98
C MET A 73 24.48 23.15 25.08
N LEU A 74 23.75 23.09 23.98
CA LEU A 74 23.59 24.18 23.02
C LEU A 74 22.44 25.09 23.46
N THR A 75 22.68 26.40 23.50
CA THR A 75 21.67 27.43 23.73
C THR A 75 21.65 28.40 22.56
N LEU A 76 20.49 28.50 21.92
CA LEU A 76 20.17 29.52 20.94
C LEU A 76 19.39 30.64 21.63
N THR A 77 19.77 31.88 21.36
CA THR A 77 19.10 33.10 21.78
C THR A 77 18.78 33.95 20.55
N TYR A 78 17.52 34.30 20.36
CA TYR A 78 17.09 35.19 19.30
C TYR A 78 16.40 36.44 19.87
N GLU A 79 17.02 37.61 19.73
CA GLU A 79 16.47 38.89 20.19
C GLU A 79 15.79 39.61 19.02
N TRP A 80 14.58 40.14 19.21
CA TRP A 80 13.82 40.73 18.10
C TRP A 80 14.33 42.13 17.73
N SER A 81 14.19 42.52 16.46
CA SER A 81 14.61 43.84 15.97
C SER A 81 13.70 44.99 16.46
N TRP A 82 13.97 46.20 15.97
CA TRP A 82 13.45 47.47 16.51
C TRP A 82 11.92 47.55 16.67
N ASP A 83 11.14 46.96 15.77
CA ASP A 83 9.67 46.92 15.81
C ASP A 83 9.11 46.06 16.98
N TYR A 84 9.94 45.24 17.61
CA TYR A 84 9.55 44.25 18.62
C TYR A 84 10.42 44.26 19.89
N ARG A 85 11.20 45.31 20.16
CA ARG A 85 12.15 45.39 21.31
C ARG A 85 11.57 45.08 22.70
N ASP A 86 10.27 45.27 22.90
CA ASP A 86 9.60 44.97 24.17
C ASP A 86 9.26 43.47 24.34
N GLN A 87 9.51 42.63 23.33
CA GLN A 87 9.32 41.19 23.41
C GLN A 87 10.57 40.48 23.98
N PRO A 88 10.40 39.49 24.88
CA PRO A 88 11.52 38.73 25.41
C PRO A 88 12.20 37.92 24.30
N ALA A 89 13.53 37.80 24.39
CA ALA A 89 14.31 36.98 23.47
C ALA A 89 13.85 35.51 23.49
N LEU A 90 13.77 34.91 22.31
CA LEU A 90 13.45 33.49 22.16
C LEU A 90 14.70 32.68 22.51
N VAL A 91 14.77 32.20 23.76
CA VAL A 91 15.81 31.26 24.19
C VAL A 91 15.35 29.81 23.99
N ARG A 92 16.22 28.97 23.43
CA ARG A 92 16.03 27.52 23.26
C ARG A 92 17.32 26.79 23.60
N THR A 93 17.23 25.80 24.48
CA THR A 93 18.38 25.01 24.91
C THR A 93 18.11 23.52 24.69
N TRP A 94 19.08 22.81 24.13
CA TRP A 94 19.03 21.36 23.92
C TRP A 94 20.39 20.72 24.16
N ARG A 95 20.40 19.40 24.34
CA ARG A 95 21.60 18.62 24.63
C ARG A 95 21.95 17.76 23.42
N ILE A 96 23.22 17.78 23.00
CA ILE A 96 23.71 16.91 21.93
C ILE A 96 23.62 15.45 22.42
N PRO A 97 22.99 14.52 21.68
CA PRO A 97 22.96 13.11 22.08
C PRO A 97 24.38 12.51 22.10
N PRO A 98 24.63 11.47 22.90
CA PRO A 98 25.89 10.75 22.82
C PRO A 98 26.01 10.04 21.46
N MET A 99 27.20 10.07 20.86
CA MET A 99 27.53 9.10 19.82
C MET A 99 27.75 7.74 20.50
N GLU A 100 27.13 6.69 19.98
CA GLU A 100 27.46 5.31 20.37
C GLU A 100 28.68 4.85 19.56
N ASP A 101 29.60 4.13 20.20
CA ASP A 101 30.93 3.86 19.66
C ASP A 101 30.91 2.99 18.38
N ILE A 102 31.35 3.58 17.26
CA ILE A 102 31.88 2.81 16.12
C ILE A 102 33.35 2.50 16.44
N PRO A 103 33.80 1.22 16.39
CA PRO A 103 35.18 0.87 16.73
C PRO A 103 36.22 1.59 15.85
N PRO A 104 37.33 2.08 16.44
CA PRO A 104 38.26 2.98 15.74
C PRO A 104 39.30 2.22 14.91
N GLU A 105 39.03 2.05 13.63
CA GLU A 105 40.02 1.79 12.58
C GLU A 105 39.57 2.53 11.31
N TRP A 106 40.51 3.16 10.59
CA TRP A 106 40.34 4.07 9.43
C TRP A 106 39.94 5.52 9.76
N LEU A 107 40.92 6.41 10.02
CA LEU A 107 41.11 7.73 9.36
C LEU A 107 42.24 8.58 9.99
N GLU A 108 43.48 8.13 9.82
CA GLU A 108 44.72 8.94 9.77
C GLU A 108 45.55 8.30 8.62
N ASP A 109 46.26 9.00 7.71
CA ASP A 109 46.57 10.43 7.60
C ASP A 109 46.16 11.02 6.23
N GLU A 110 45.70 12.29 6.21
CA GLU A 110 46.09 13.25 5.16
C GLU A 110 46.28 14.65 5.82
N GLN A 111 47.43 15.29 5.56
CA GLN A 111 47.67 16.69 5.93
C GLN A 111 48.57 17.41 4.92
N VAL A 112 48.40 18.73 4.90
CA VAL A 112 49.24 19.79 4.28
C VAL A 112 48.97 20.08 2.80
N GLU A 113 48.07 21.04 2.56
CA GLU A 113 48.25 22.02 1.49
C GLU A 113 49.36 23.02 1.87
N THR A 114 50.16 23.46 0.90
CA THR A 114 50.98 24.67 1.02
C THR A 114 51.12 25.43 -0.31
N GLU A 115 50.65 26.68 -0.29
CA GLU A 115 51.15 27.87 -1.01
C GLU A 115 51.09 27.96 -2.57
N ARG A 116 50.36 29.01 -3.04
CA ARG A 116 50.78 30.04 -4.03
C ARG A 116 50.98 29.65 -5.52
N GLU A 117 50.84 30.54 -6.50
CA GLU A 117 50.27 31.91 -6.64
C GLU A 117 49.88 32.12 -8.14
N ASP A 118 49.39 33.31 -8.51
CA ASP A 118 49.31 33.88 -9.88
C ASP A 118 48.43 33.24 -11.00
N THR A 119 47.30 33.92 -11.23
CA THR A 119 46.59 34.09 -12.53
C THR A 119 47.37 34.92 -13.57
N PRO A 120 47.00 35.04 -14.87
CA PRO A 120 45.84 34.47 -15.61
C PRO A 120 46.17 33.90 -17.04
N GLU A 121 45.10 33.67 -17.83
CA GLU A 121 44.96 33.94 -19.28
C GLU A 121 45.13 32.83 -20.36
N GLN A 122 44.16 32.87 -21.30
CA GLN A 122 44.13 32.35 -22.68
C GLN A 122 44.15 30.81 -22.94
N GLY A 123 43.15 30.33 -23.71
CA GLY A 123 43.18 29.01 -24.39
C GLY A 123 41.84 28.28 -24.50
N GLU A 124 41.18 28.31 -25.66
CA GLU A 124 39.94 27.54 -25.96
C GLU A 124 40.20 26.04 -26.28
N ASP A 125 41.04 25.35 -25.50
CA ASP A 125 41.39 23.92 -25.73
C ASP A 125 41.14 22.98 -24.52
N GLY A 126 40.96 23.51 -23.31
CA GLY A 126 40.85 22.69 -22.09
C GLY A 126 39.70 21.67 -22.07
N ALA A 127 38.63 21.92 -22.85
CA ALA A 127 37.44 21.05 -22.93
C ALA A 127 37.68 19.69 -23.61
N ARG A 128 38.85 19.44 -24.20
CA ARG A 128 39.21 18.14 -24.82
C ARG A 128 40.12 17.26 -23.95
N ALA A 129 40.96 17.86 -23.10
CA ALA A 129 41.87 17.10 -22.24
C ALA A 129 41.10 16.28 -21.19
N LEU A 130 40.14 16.89 -20.49
CA LEU A 130 39.36 16.25 -19.41
C LEU A 130 38.49 15.07 -19.83
N LEU A 131 38.26 14.86 -21.13
CA LEU A 131 37.56 13.69 -21.67
C LEU A 131 38.50 12.56 -22.10
N SER A 132 39.82 12.79 -22.11
CA SER A 132 40.81 11.83 -22.62
C SER A 132 41.33 10.86 -21.56
N GLU A 133 41.43 11.28 -20.29
CA GLU A 133 42.03 10.47 -19.22
C GLU A 133 41.03 9.55 -18.50
N GLN A 134 39.72 9.69 -18.76
CA GLN A 134 38.69 8.87 -18.12
C GLN A 134 38.34 7.58 -18.88
N GLU A 135 38.99 7.31 -20.03
CA GLU A 135 38.72 6.10 -20.82
C GLU A 135 39.37 4.82 -20.23
N ASP A 136 40.37 4.90 -19.35
CA ASP A 136 41.27 3.75 -19.14
C ASP A 136 40.77 2.67 -18.15
N SER A 137 39.93 2.99 -17.16
CA SER A 137 39.40 1.98 -16.20
C SER A 137 37.89 1.76 -16.31
N PHE A 138 37.49 0.79 -17.12
CA PHE A 138 36.13 0.26 -17.10
C PHE A 138 36.03 -0.91 -16.09
N PRO A 139 35.36 -0.75 -14.93
CA PRO A 139 35.44 -1.74 -13.87
C PRO A 139 34.72 -3.06 -14.22
N VAL A 140 35.31 -4.19 -13.81
CA VAL A 140 34.75 -5.55 -13.93
C VAL A 140 34.91 -6.26 -12.59
N GLN A 141 33.80 -6.61 -11.94
CA GLN A 141 33.78 -7.23 -10.61
C GLN A 141 33.24 -8.66 -10.68
N MET A 142 33.89 -9.62 -10.00
CA MET A 142 33.39 -11.01 -9.91
C MET A 142 32.18 -11.07 -8.98
N ASP A 143 31.13 -11.84 -9.31
CA ASP A 143 30.08 -12.11 -8.33
C ASP A 143 30.62 -12.97 -7.17
N PRO A 144 30.50 -12.54 -5.90
CA PRO A 144 31.14 -13.21 -4.77
C PRO A 144 30.51 -14.57 -4.42
N GLN A 145 29.28 -14.84 -4.86
CA GLN A 145 28.62 -16.13 -4.68
C GLN A 145 28.85 -17.06 -5.89
N ARG A 146 29.04 -16.48 -7.07
CA ARG A 146 29.11 -17.18 -8.35
C ARG A 146 30.21 -16.59 -9.25
N PRO A 147 31.51 -16.88 -9.00
CA PRO A 147 32.61 -16.26 -9.75
C PRO A 147 32.59 -16.46 -11.27
N GLU A 148 31.79 -17.40 -11.80
CA GLU A 148 31.53 -17.53 -13.24
C GLU A 148 30.62 -16.42 -13.84
N LEU A 149 30.14 -15.48 -13.01
CA LEU A 149 29.37 -14.30 -13.37
C LEU A 149 30.16 -13.02 -13.09
N LEU A 150 30.04 -12.04 -13.98
CA LEU A 150 30.77 -10.77 -13.94
C LEU A 150 29.79 -9.59 -13.88
N TRP A 151 30.10 -8.60 -13.06
CA TRP A 151 29.40 -7.32 -12.98
C TRP A 151 30.15 -6.27 -13.78
N VAL A 152 29.45 -5.58 -14.69
CA VAL A 152 29.97 -4.59 -15.63
C VAL A 152 29.11 -3.32 -15.61
N ALA A 153 29.68 -2.18 -16.05
CA ALA A 153 29.00 -0.89 -15.93
C ALA A 153 27.76 -0.81 -16.82
N GLY A 154 26.63 -0.36 -16.25
CA GLY A 154 25.31 -0.54 -16.85
C GLY A 154 25.00 0.32 -18.08
N TYR A 155 25.89 1.26 -18.41
CA TYR A 155 25.74 2.22 -19.51
C TYR A 155 26.48 1.81 -20.80
N ALA A 156 27.27 0.74 -20.78
CA ALA A 156 28.09 0.34 -21.93
C ALA A 156 27.34 -0.49 -22.98
N SER A 157 27.75 -0.33 -24.24
CA SER A 157 27.39 -1.20 -25.35
C SER A 157 27.93 -2.63 -25.18
N ARG A 158 27.40 -3.58 -25.97
CA ARG A 158 27.88 -4.97 -25.93
C ARG A 158 29.29 -5.10 -26.51
N GLU A 159 29.64 -4.19 -27.39
CA GLU A 159 30.90 -4.07 -28.11
C GLU A 159 32.00 -3.54 -27.17
N GLU A 160 31.70 -2.56 -26.31
CA GLU A 160 32.61 -2.10 -25.25
C GLU A 160 32.81 -3.19 -24.19
N ILE A 161 31.73 -3.82 -23.72
CA ILE A 161 31.80 -4.95 -22.78
C ILE A 161 32.65 -6.09 -23.39
N ALA A 162 32.46 -6.41 -24.66
CA ALA A 162 33.26 -7.42 -25.35
C ALA A 162 34.74 -7.04 -25.50
N SER A 163 35.02 -5.77 -25.84
CA SER A 163 36.38 -5.25 -25.93
C SER A 163 37.12 -5.37 -24.59
N ARG A 164 36.46 -5.11 -23.46
CA ARG A 164 37.04 -5.26 -22.12
C ARG A 164 37.16 -6.71 -21.65
N LEU A 165 36.20 -7.57 -21.98
CA LEU A 165 36.19 -8.98 -21.54
C LEU A 165 37.08 -9.90 -22.38
N PHE A 166 37.21 -9.65 -23.70
CA PHE A 166 37.88 -10.54 -24.66
C PHE A 166 39.00 -9.87 -25.47
N GLY A 167 39.16 -8.55 -25.37
CA GLY A 167 40.10 -7.78 -26.20
C GLY A 167 39.59 -7.46 -27.62
N ASP A 168 38.35 -7.81 -27.94
CA ASP A 168 37.75 -7.65 -29.27
C ASP A 168 36.24 -7.32 -29.15
N GLY A 169 35.84 -6.19 -29.73
CA GLY A 169 34.43 -5.77 -29.78
C GLY A 169 33.53 -6.69 -30.61
N ALA A 170 34.09 -7.43 -31.59
CA ALA A 170 33.33 -8.43 -32.35
C ALA A 170 32.94 -9.65 -31.49
N ALA A 171 33.56 -9.83 -30.31
CA ALA A 171 33.17 -10.83 -29.32
C ALA A 171 31.87 -10.47 -28.54
N ALA A 172 31.08 -9.49 -29.00
CA ALA A 172 29.74 -9.14 -28.49
C ALA A 172 28.73 -10.31 -28.44
N ASN A 173 29.08 -11.48 -28.97
CA ASN A 173 28.32 -12.73 -28.90
C ASN A 173 28.83 -13.77 -27.88
N ALA A 174 29.99 -13.55 -27.26
CA ALA A 174 30.63 -14.49 -26.34
C ALA A 174 30.10 -14.45 -24.90
N PHE A 175 29.10 -13.61 -24.61
CA PHE A 175 28.47 -13.48 -23.29
C PHE A 175 26.96 -13.24 -23.38
N ASP A 176 26.24 -13.64 -22.35
CA ASP A 176 24.81 -13.35 -22.13
C ASP A 176 24.64 -12.39 -20.94
N ILE A 177 23.54 -11.63 -20.92
CA ILE A 177 23.16 -10.80 -19.78
C ILE A 177 22.27 -11.63 -18.85
N GLU A 178 22.55 -11.59 -17.55
CA GLU A 178 21.82 -12.34 -16.52
C GLU A 178 20.95 -11.38 -15.68
N PRO A 179 19.62 -11.58 -15.61
CA PRO A 179 18.74 -10.76 -14.79
C PRO A 179 18.92 -11.09 -13.30
N ARG A 180 19.86 -10.40 -12.66
CA ARG A 180 20.27 -10.58 -11.25
C ARG A 180 20.34 -9.20 -10.57
N ALA A 181 19.97 -9.12 -9.29
CA ALA A 181 20.17 -7.91 -8.50
C ALA A 181 21.65 -7.78 -8.07
N PRO A 182 22.26 -6.58 -8.10
CA PRO A 182 23.62 -6.38 -7.62
C PRO A 182 23.72 -6.68 -6.12
N PRO A 183 24.76 -7.39 -5.65
CA PRO A 183 25.01 -7.52 -4.22
C PRO A 183 25.35 -6.16 -3.58
N SER A 184 25.15 -6.04 -2.27
CA SER A 184 25.30 -4.79 -1.51
C SER A 184 26.73 -4.23 -1.40
N ASN A 185 27.69 -4.84 -2.11
CA ASN A 185 29.09 -4.44 -2.20
C ASN A 185 29.56 -4.28 -3.67
N THR A 186 28.61 -4.11 -4.60
CA THR A 186 28.89 -3.75 -5.99
C THR A 186 29.27 -2.27 -6.09
N VAL A 187 30.33 -1.95 -6.85
CA VAL A 187 30.79 -0.57 -7.05
C VAL A 187 29.72 0.24 -7.80
N GLU A 188 29.51 1.49 -7.40
CA GLU A 188 28.51 2.37 -8.01
C GLU A 188 28.75 2.54 -9.52
N GLY A 189 27.67 2.41 -10.31
CA GLY A 189 27.71 2.33 -11.78
C GLY A 189 27.75 0.91 -12.37
N LEU A 190 28.20 -0.10 -11.63
CA LEU A 190 28.09 -1.52 -12.02
C LEU A 190 26.65 -2.02 -11.80
N GLN A 191 25.87 -2.13 -12.87
CA GLN A 191 24.43 -2.50 -12.77
C GLN A 191 24.03 -3.69 -13.66
N VAL A 192 24.92 -4.21 -14.49
CA VAL A 192 24.63 -5.33 -15.40
C VAL A 192 25.48 -6.54 -15.03
N CYS A 193 24.82 -7.68 -14.79
CA CYS A 193 25.46 -8.98 -14.63
C CYS A 193 25.56 -9.68 -15.99
N VAL A 194 26.71 -10.30 -16.29
CA VAL A 194 26.93 -11.09 -17.50
C VAL A 194 27.50 -12.48 -17.19
N ARG A 195 27.11 -13.48 -17.98
CA ARG A 195 27.71 -14.81 -18.01
C ARG A 195 28.51 -14.96 -19.30
N VAL A 196 29.77 -15.35 -19.19
CA VAL A 196 30.61 -15.68 -20.36
C VAL A 196 30.28 -17.08 -20.87
N ARG A 197 30.02 -17.23 -22.17
CA ARG A 197 29.68 -18.52 -22.82
C ARG A 197 30.87 -19.48 -22.90
N HIS A 198 32.08 -18.95 -23.00
CA HIS A 198 33.33 -19.73 -22.95
C HIS A 198 34.37 -19.01 -22.07
N PRO A 199 34.35 -19.22 -20.74
CA PRO A 199 35.22 -18.50 -19.81
C PRO A 199 36.73 -18.54 -20.13
N PRO A 200 37.31 -19.59 -20.74
CA PRO A 200 38.72 -19.57 -21.17
C PRO A 200 39.09 -18.55 -22.25
N ALA A 201 38.11 -17.92 -22.93
CA ALA A 201 38.37 -16.84 -23.89
C ALA A 201 38.54 -15.45 -23.25
N LEU A 202 38.29 -15.31 -21.94
CA LEU A 202 38.49 -14.06 -21.21
C LEU A 202 39.95 -13.58 -21.29
N VAL A 203 40.15 -12.25 -21.32
CA VAL A 203 41.48 -11.66 -21.21
C VAL A 203 42.22 -12.15 -19.95
N PRO A 204 43.55 -12.33 -19.98
CA PRO A 204 44.27 -13.08 -18.96
C PRO A 204 44.06 -12.58 -17.52
N GLU A 205 43.89 -11.28 -17.32
CA GLU A 205 43.72 -10.62 -16.02
C GLU A 205 42.35 -10.92 -15.38
N VAL A 206 41.29 -10.84 -16.18
CA VAL A 206 39.91 -11.19 -15.78
C VAL A 206 39.82 -12.70 -15.53
N LEU A 207 40.42 -13.52 -16.41
CA LEU A 207 40.51 -14.98 -16.24
C LEU A 207 41.29 -15.39 -14.99
N ALA A 208 42.41 -14.74 -14.69
CA ALA A 208 43.19 -14.98 -13.47
C ALA A 208 42.42 -14.56 -12.20
N THR A 209 41.62 -13.50 -12.27
CA THR A 209 40.79 -13.01 -11.15
C THR A 209 39.61 -13.95 -10.90
N MET A 210 38.93 -14.43 -11.94
CA MET A 210 37.92 -15.49 -11.84
C MET A 210 38.51 -16.76 -11.22
N ARG A 211 39.70 -17.21 -11.68
CA ARG A 211 40.38 -18.39 -11.12
C ARG A 211 40.71 -18.25 -9.64
N ARG A 212 41.20 -17.09 -9.18
CA ARG A 212 41.45 -16.82 -7.74
C ARG A 212 40.17 -16.92 -6.91
N ALA A 213 39.07 -16.34 -7.38
CA ALA A 213 37.78 -16.42 -6.70
C ALA A 213 37.18 -17.84 -6.67
N LEU A 214 37.35 -18.61 -7.77
CA LEU A 214 36.97 -20.03 -7.81
C LEU A 214 37.81 -20.89 -6.86
N GLU A 215 39.11 -20.64 -6.74
CA GLU A 215 39.99 -21.39 -5.83
C GLU A 215 39.58 -21.18 -4.36
N ALA A 216 39.36 -19.93 -3.95
CA ALA A 216 38.90 -19.61 -2.59
C ALA A 216 37.51 -20.20 -2.28
N GLN A 217 36.58 -20.19 -3.26
CA GLN A 217 35.28 -20.82 -3.07
C GLN A 217 35.38 -22.36 -3.02
N LEU A 218 36.33 -22.97 -3.76
CA LEU A 218 36.55 -24.41 -3.74
C LEU A 218 36.98 -24.88 -2.35
N GLU A 219 37.91 -24.19 -1.70
CA GLU A 219 38.35 -24.53 -0.34
C GLU A 219 37.19 -24.46 0.66
N ALA A 220 36.39 -23.38 0.61
CA ALA A 220 35.24 -23.18 1.49
C ALA A 220 34.14 -24.26 1.30
N ASP A 221 33.75 -24.55 0.05
CA ASP A 221 32.74 -25.57 -0.24
C ASP A 221 33.25 -26.98 0.04
N VAL A 222 34.55 -27.28 -0.15
CA VAL A 222 35.15 -28.56 0.24
C VAL A 222 35.14 -28.73 1.75
N ALA A 223 35.51 -27.70 2.52
CA ALA A 223 35.47 -27.74 3.99
C ALA A 223 34.04 -27.97 4.50
N TRP A 224 33.06 -27.21 3.97
CA TRP A 224 31.66 -27.39 4.32
C TRP A 224 31.16 -28.80 3.95
N SER A 225 31.37 -29.25 2.71
CA SER A 225 30.88 -30.55 2.25
C SER A 225 31.51 -31.71 3.01
N ARG A 226 32.80 -31.63 3.38
CA ARG A 226 33.45 -32.61 4.27
C ARG A 226 32.78 -32.67 5.65
N SER A 227 32.42 -31.51 6.24
CA SER A 227 31.75 -31.49 7.55
C SER A 227 30.41 -32.22 7.52
N GLN A 228 29.55 -31.93 6.53
CA GLN A 228 28.25 -32.59 6.37
C GLN A 228 28.40 -34.09 6.09
N LEU A 229 29.37 -34.45 5.25
CA LEU A 229 29.67 -35.84 4.90
C LEU A 229 30.41 -36.64 6.01
N SER A 230 30.71 -36.02 7.16
CA SER A 230 31.20 -36.71 8.37
C SER A 230 30.11 -37.02 9.41
N VAL A 231 28.89 -36.49 9.26
CA VAL A 231 27.77 -36.75 10.18
C VAL A 231 27.21 -38.16 9.95
N ALA A 232 26.84 -38.85 11.03
CA ALA A 232 26.38 -40.25 10.99
C ALA A 232 25.05 -40.45 10.21
N SER A 233 24.22 -39.43 10.14
CA SER A 233 23.00 -39.39 9.33
C SER A 233 22.77 -37.98 8.82
N LEU A 234 22.48 -37.84 7.53
CA LEU A 234 22.20 -36.56 6.88
C LEU A 234 20.69 -36.38 6.75
N ASP A 235 20.19 -35.17 7.01
CA ASP A 235 18.76 -34.86 6.85
C ASP A 235 18.43 -34.49 5.39
N ARG A 236 17.14 -34.27 5.10
CA ARG A 236 16.69 -33.93 3.74
C ARG A 236 17.20 -32.58 3.25
N ALA A 237 17.37 -31.59 4.13
CA ALA A 237 17.92 -30.29 3.76
C ALA A 237 19.43 -30.39 3.47
N GLY A 238 20.20 -31.00 4.37
CA GLY A 238 21.64 -31.24 4.17
C GLY A 238 21.94 -32.07 2.91
N ALA A 239 21.14 -33.10 2.62
CA ALA A 239 21.23 -33.87 1.38
C ALA A 239 20.95 -33.00 0.14
N THR A 240 19.93 -32.14 0.19
CA THR A 240 19.59 -31.25 -0.92
C THR A 240 20.69 -30.21 -1.17
N ALA A 241 21.26 -29.62 -0.11
CA ALA A 241 22.34 -28.64 -0.20
C ALA A 241 23.70 -29.23 -0.63
N LEU A 242 24.00 -30.49 -0.26
CA LEU A 242 25.17 -31.22 -0.77
C LEU A 242 25.04 -31.52 -2.27
N VAL A 243 23.85 -31.93 -2.71
CA VAL A 243 23.55 -32.16 -4.13
C VAL A 243 23.60 -30.84 -4.92
N GLU A 244 23.07 -29.75 -4.36
CA GLU A 244 23.13 -28.43 -4.99
C GLU A 244 24.58 -27.96 -5.21
N ARG A 245 25.43 -28.00 -4.16
CA ARG A 245 26.87 -27.70 -4.31
C ARG A 245 27.55 -28.58 -5.35
N GLY A 246 27.25 -29.88 -5.35
CA GLY A 246 27.75 -30.80 -6.38
C GLY A 246 27.34 -30.40 -7.80
N LEU A 247 26.08 -30.00 -8.01
CA LEU A 247 25.58 -29.52 -9.30
C LEU A 247 26.14 -28.15 -9.70
N ARG A 248 26.40 -27.25 -8.73
CA ARG A 248 27.05 -25.95 -8.91
C ARG A 248 28.49 -26.12 -9.39
N TRP A 249 29.28 -26.96 -8.72
CA TRP A 249 30.63 -27.32 -9.18
C TRP A 249 30.61 -28.06 -10.51
N ALA A 250 29.59 -28.88 -10.77
CA ALA A 250 29.42 -29.50 -12.09
C ALA A 250 29.18 -28.48 -13.22
N GLN A 251 28.62 -27.29 -12.95
CA GLN A 251 28.52 -26.24 -13.98
C GLN A 251 29.89 -25.68 -14.40
N ARG A 252 30.94 -25.89 -13.61
CA ARG A 252 32.31 -25.38 -13.79
C ARG A 252 33.28 -26.46 -14.30
N SER A 253 32.75 -27.50 -14.96
CA SER A 253 33.50 -28.65 -15.49
C SER A 253 34.37 -28.32 -16.71
N ASP A 254 34.07 -27.22 -17.38
CA ASP A 254 34.78 -26.66 -18.54
C ASP A 254 35.86 -25.65 -18.13
N ILE A 255 35.69 -24.96 -17.00
CA ILE A 255 36.70 -24.06 -16.44
C ILE A 255 37.87 -24.89 -15.89
N LEU A 256 39.06 -24.64 -16.44
CA LEU A 256 40.31 -25.30 -16.04
C LEU A 256 41.15 -24.39 -15.13
N ASP A 257 41.78 -24.99 -14.14
CA ASP A 257 42.74 -24.30 -13.26
C ASP A 257 44.13 -24.12 -13.93
N GLY A 258 45.13 -23.70 -13.16
CA GLY A 258 46.51 -23.50 -13.65
C GLY A 258 47.24 -24.79 -14.05
N ALA A 259 46.74 -25.97 -13.66
CA ALA A 259 47.29 -27.27 -14.03
C ALA A 259 46.51 -27.95 -15.18
N GLY A 260 45.44 -27.31 -15.68
CA GLY A 260 44.57 -27.87 -16.71
C GLY A 260 43.53 -28.87 -16.19
N GLN A 261 43.37 -29.00 -14.86
CA GLN A 261 42.33 -29.84 -14.26
C GLN A 261 41.02 -29.04 -14.12
N SER A 262 39.85 -29.69 -14.29
CA SER A 262 38.58 -29.00 -14.06
C SER A 262 38.33 -28.78 -12.57
N TYR A 263 37.70 -27.64 -12.23
CA TYR A 263 37.30 -27.38 -10.85
C TYR A 263 36.31 -28.43 -10.32
N PHE A 264 35.48 -29.02 -11.18
CA PHE A 264 34.58 -30.13 -10.81
C PHE A 264 35.36 -31.40 -10.43
N ASP A 265 36.32 -31.82 -11.25
CA ASP A 265 37.16 -32.99 -10.95
C ASP A 265 38.00 -32.76 -9.68
N ARG A 266 38.42 -31.52 -9.38
CA ARG A 266 39.10 -31.17 -8.12
C ARG A 266 38.16 -31.19 -6.91
N TYR A 267 36.93 -30.70 -7.02
CA TYR A 267 35.92 -30.82 -5.98
C TYR A 267 35.63 -32.29 -5.65
N LEU A 268 35.43 -33.13 -6.68
CA LEU A 268 35.24 -34.58 -6.52
C LEU A 268 36.48 -35.26 -5.89
N GLN A 269 37.68 -34.91 -6.34
CA GLN A 269 38.93 -35.43 -5.77
C GLN A 269 39.15 -35.00 -4.31
N ALA A 270 38.74 -33.79 -3.93
CA ALA A 270 38.81 -33.34 -2.54
C ALA A 270 37.83 -34.08 -1.61
N LEU A 271 36.77 -34.67 -2.17
CA LEU A 271 35.82 -35.55 -1.47
C LEU A 271 36.17 -37.05 -1.62
N GLU A 272 37.19 -37.42 -2.43
CA GLU A 272 37.60 -38.80 -2.71
C GLU A 272 38.00 -39.65 -1.47
N PRO A 273 38.52 -39.10 -0.36
CA PRO A 273 38.72 -39.86 0.89
C PRO A 273 37.44 -40.46 1.51
N LEU A 274 36.25 -40.11 0.98
CA LEU A 274 34.94 -40.54 1.47
C LEU A 274 34.25 -41.53 0.50
N ARG A 275 34.95 -42.00 -0.53
CA ARG A 275 34.40 -42.65 -1.75
C ARG A 275 34.11 -44.16 -1.64
N ASN A 276 33.90 -44.72 -0.45
CA ASN A 276 33.43 -46.11 -0.33
C ASN A 276 31.93 -46.21 -0.67
N GLU A 277 31.64 -46.35 -1.97
CA GLU A 277 30.30 -46.29 -2.58
C GLU A 277 29.28 -47.25 -1.93
N SER A 278 29.75 -48.42 -1.45
CA SER A 278 28.93 -49.44 -0.78
C SER A 278 28.28 -49.00 0.54
N GLN A 279 28.74 -47.90 1.17
CA GLN A 279 28.15 -47.38 2.41
C GLN A 279 27.26 -46.14 2.21
N ARG A 280 27.38 -45.43 1.08
CA ARG A 280 26.87 -44.05 0.96
C ARG A 280 25.65 -43.85 0.07
N GLY A 281 25.21 -44.86 -0.68
CA GLY A 281 23.90 -44.85 -1.35
C GLY A 281 22.73 -44.56 -0.39
N HIS A 282 22.87 -44.92 0.88
CA HIS A 282 21.89 -44.65 1.93
C HIS A 282 21.90 -43.21 2.48
N ILE A 283 23.00 -42.45 2.36
CA ILE A 283 23.12 -41.12 2.98
C ILE A 283 22.44 -40.04 2.13
N LEU A 284 22.58 -40.12 0.80
CA LEU A 284 21.89 -39.21 -0.14
C LEU A 284 20.59 -39.80 -0.69
N GLY A 285 20.38 -41.12 -0.57
CA GLY A 285 19.17 -41.80 -1.02
C GLY A 285 18.79 -41.48 -2.46
N GLU A 286 17.50 -41.26 -2.71
CA GLU A 286 16.96 -40.87 -4.02
C GLU A 286 17.50 -39.52 -4.52
N ALA A 287 17.84 -38.60 -3.60
CA ALA A 287 18.40 -37.29 -3.96
C ALA A 287 19.80 -37.36 -4.61
N SER A 288 20.43 -38.54 -4.63
CA SER A 288 21.72 -38.78 -5.32
C SER A 288 21.64 -38.79 -6.85
N GLU A 289 20.46 -39.00 -7.46
CA GLU A 289 20.31 -39.14 -8.93
C GLU A 289 20.87 -37.93 -9.72
N PRO A 290 20.54 -36.67 -9.41
CA PRO A 290 21.05 -35.50 -10.15
C PRO A 290 22.58 -35.43 -10.16
N LEU A 291 23.20 -35.71 -9.01
CA LEU A 291 24.65 -35.66 -8.86
C LEU A 291 25.33 -36.82 -9.58
N ARG A 292 24.77 -38.03 -9.55
CA ARG A 292 25.26 -39.17 -10.35
C ARG A 292 25.21 -38.88 -11.85
N LYS A 293 24.11 -38.30 -12.35
CA LYS A 293 23.97 -37.90 -13.76
C LYS A 293 24.96 -36.78 -14.15
N ALA A 294 25.16 -35.80 -13.28
CA ALA A 294 26.15 -34.74 -13.50
C ALA A 294 27.60 -35.25 -13.49
N ILE A 295 27.96 -36.18 -12.59
CA ILE A 295 29.27 -36.85 -12.59
C ILE A 295 29.48 -37.59 -13.92
N ALA A 296 28.51 -38.43 -14.32
CA ALA A 296 28.60 -39.23 -15.54
C ALA A 296 28.73 -38.41 -16.83
N LEU A 297 28.07 -37.25 -16.91
CA LEU A 297 28.07 -36.39 -18.11
C LEU A 297 29.17 -35.32 -18.12
N ARG A 298 29.80 -35.01 -16.98
CA ARG A 298 30.67 -33.81 -16.85
C ARG A 298 32.04 -34.05 -16.22
N SER A 299 32.27 -35.14 -15.52
CA SER A 299 33.60 -35.46 -14.99
C SER A 299 34.45 -36.17 -16.04
N LYS A 300 35.70 -35.71 -16.23
CA LYS A 300 36.66 -36.37 -17.12
C LYS A 300 37.36 -37.56 -16.44
N ARG A 301 37.35 -37.60 -15.09
CA ARG A 301 38.11 -38.55 -14.26
C ARG A 301 37.24 -39.57 -13.51
N PHE A 302 36.02 -39.19 -13.13
CA PHE A 302 35.11 -39.98 -12.31
C PHE A 302 33.94 -40.49 -13.15
N LYS A 303 34.02 -41.73 -13.64
CA LYS A 303 32.88 -42.39 -14.30
C LYS A 303 31.99 -43.07 -13.24
N ALA A 304 30.70 -42.73 -13.22
CA ALA A 304 29.71 -43.41 -12.41
C ALA A 304 29.40 -44.82 -12.98
N SER A 305 28.95 -45.74 -12.12
CA SER A 305 28.53 -47.09 -12.52
C SER A 305 27.18 -47.14 -13.23
N ASP A 306 26.35 -46.11 -13.07
CA ASP A 306 25.05 -46.00 -13.73
C ASP A 306 25.21 -45.52 -15.17
N SER A 307 24.74 -46.32 -16.13
CA SER A 307 24.51 -45.83 -17.50
C SER A 307 23.34 -44.85 -17.52
N VAL A 308 23.57 -43.64 -18.02
CA VAL A 308 22.52 -42.64 -18.19
C VAL A 308 21.53 -43.15 -19.23
N LYS A 309 20.30 -43.47 -18.79
CA LYS A 309 19.28 -44.15 -19.62
C LYS A 309 18.65 -43.29 -20.71
N ASP A 310 19.04 -42.02 -20.82
CA ASP A 310 18.50 -41.04 -21.77
C ASP A 310 19.02 -41.19 -23.21
N GLY A 311 20.04 -42.03 -23.48
CA GLY A 311 20.52 -42.27 -24.84
C GLY A 311 19.42 -42.92 -25.71
N PRO A 312 19.17 -42.44 -26.94
CA PRO A 312 20.19 -42.01 -27.92
C PRO A 312 20.10 -40.47 -28.23
N PRO A 313 20.53 -39.89 -29.37
CA PRO A 313 20.92 -38.47 -29.44
C PRO A 313 19.77 -37.44 -29.36
N VAL A 314 18.51 -37.89 -29.41
CA VAL A 314 17.32 -37.05 -29.22
C VAL A 314 16.64 -37.48 -27.91
N LEU A 315 16.63 -36.58 -26.92
CA LEU A 315 15.93 -36.77 -25.65
C LEU A 315 14.42 -36.93 -25.85
N ALA A 316 13.82 -37.82 -25.06
CA ALA A 316 12.39 -38.07 -25.08
C ALA A 316 11.59 -36.96 -24.35
N PRO A 317 10.28 -36.82 -24.64
CA PRO A 317 9.37 -36.07 -23.78
C PRO A 317 9.41 -36.60 -22.33
N GLY A 318 9.54 -35.69 -21.37
CA GLY A 318 9.68 -35.99 -19.94
C GLY A 318 11.12 -36.17 -19.45
N SER A 319 12.14 -36.25 -20.31
CA SER A 319 13.54 -36.38 -19.90
C SER A 319 13.99 -35.19 -19.02
N VAL A 320 14.54 -35.48 -17.84
CA VAL A 320 15.02 -34.45 -16.91
C VAL A 320 16.41 -33.98 -17.34
N VAL A 321 16.51 -32.69 -17.68
CA VAL A 321 17.73 -32.06 -18.25
C VAL A 321 18.48 -31.16 -17.27
N GLY A 322 17.83 -30.77 -16.17
CA GLY A 322 18.41 -29.96 -15.11
C GLY A 322 17.46 -29.78 -13.94
N ARG A 323 17.84 -28.91 -13.01
CA ARG A 323 17.00 -28.49 -11.87
C ARG A 323 17.11 -26.98 -11.68
N PHE A 324 16.01 -26.38 -11.24
CA PHE A 324 15.97 -25.00 -10.78
C PHE A 324 15.90 -24.99 -9.25
N TYR A 325 16.77 -24.20 -8.61
CA TYR A 325 16.87 -24.06 -7.15
C TYR A 325 16.51 -22.65 -6.73
N PHE A 326 15.62 -22.52 -5.75
CA PHE A 326 15.17 -21.26 -5.17
C PHE A 326 16.08 -20.84 -4.00
N SER A 327 15.95 -19.58 -3.58
CA SER A 327 16.71 -18.99 -2.46
C SER A 327 16.40 -19.63 -1.10
N ASP A 328 15.25 -20.30 -0.96
CA ASP A 328 14.87 -21.08 0.24
C ASP A 328 15.49 -22.50 0.27
N GLY A 329 16.25 -22.88 -0.76
CA GLY A 329 16.86 -24.22 -0.91
C GLY A 329 15.93 -25.28 -1.49
N SER A 330 14.67 -24.95 -1.81
CA SER A 330 13.77 -25.85 -2.55
C SER A 330 14.20 -25.96 -4.03
N SER A 331 13.76 -27.02 -4.72
CA SER A 331 14.06 -27.18 -6.16
C SER A 331 13.05 -28.00 -6.95
N VAL A 332 12.89 -27.63 -8.22
CA VAL A 332 12.04 -28.33 -9.20
C VAL A 332 12.88 -28.90 -10.35
N GLN A 333 12.38 -29.96 -10.99
CA GLN A 333 13.00 -30.55 -12.18
C GLN A 333 12.65 -29.74 -13.43
N VAL A 334 13.63 -29.56 -14.33
CA VAL A 334 13.38 -29.07 -15.70
C VAL A 334 13.32 -30.27 -16.63
N ARG A 335 12.24 -30.38 -17.42
CA ARG A 335 12.02 -31.50 -18.34
C ARG A 335 11.79 -31.01 -19.77
N THR A 336 12.21 -31.80 -20.75
CA THR A 336 11.88 -31.61 -22.17
C THR A 336 10.42 -31.99 -22.46
N LEU A 337 9.75 -31.25 -23.34
CA LEU A 337 8.39 -31.55 -23.80
C LEU A 337 8.38 -31.97 -25.29
N LEU A 338 8.92 -31.12 -26.16
CA LEU A 338 8.93 -31.34 -27.62
C LEU A 338 10.26 -30.88 -28.22
N LEU A 339 10.81 -31.65 -29.16
CA LEU A 339 11.92 -31.21 -30.01
C LEU A 339 11.40 -30.14 -30.99
N LEU A 340 11.93 -28.94 -30.90
CA LEU A 340 11.57 -27.78 -31.75
C LEU A 340 12.47 -27.65 -32.97
N THR A 341 13.77 -27.95 -32.83
CA THR A 341 14.73 -27.88 -33.93
C THR A 341 15.98 -28.73 -33.68
N GLU A 342 16.67 -29.08 -34.75
CA GLU A 342 17.99 -29.72 -34.74
C GLU A 342 18.85 -29.03 -35.80
N GLU A 343 19.98 -28.44 -35.40
CA GLU A 343 20.81 -27.58 -36.23
C GLU A 343 22.31 -27.92 -36.06
N THR A 344 23.13 -27.46 -37.02
CA THR A 344 24.58 -27.76 -37.06
C THR A 344 25.45 -26.88 -36.17
N SER A 345 24.90 -25.80 -35.59
CA SER A 345 25.62 -24.92 -34.66
C SER A 345 24.69 -24.36 -33.59
N LEU A 346 25.28 -23.88 -32.47
CA LEU A 346 24.53 -23.25 -31.38
C LEU A 346 23.82 -21.98 -31.86
N GLU A 347 24.46 -21.18 -32.70
CA GLU A 347 23.93 -19.90 -33.20
C GLU A 347 22.70 -20.12 -34.09
N ARG A 348 22.75 -21.17 -34.94
CA ARG A 348 21.62 -21.58 -35.80
C ARG A 348 20.46 -22.13 -34.96
N ALA A 349 20.77 -22.98 -33.98
CA ALA A 349 19.78 -23.50 -33.04
C ALA A 349 19.15 -22.36 -32.22
N GLU A 350 19.95 -21.47 -31.64
CA GLU A 350 19.50 -20.32 -30.85
C GLU A 350 18.63 -19.37 -31.67
N LEU A 351 19.04 -19.05 -32.90
CA LEU A 351 18.28 -18.18 -33.79
C LEU A 351 16.91 -18.78 -34.14
N ARG A 352 16.83 -20.07 -34.51
CA ARG A 352 15.53 -20.73 -34.73
C ARG A 352 14.71 -20.84 -33.44
N VAL A 353 15.33 -21.24 -32.32
CA VAL A 353 14.63 -21.49 -31.05
C VAL A 353 14.09 -20.20 -30.43
N ARG A 354 14.78 -19.06 -30.51
CA ARG A 354 14.25 -17.77 -30.03
C ARG A 354 13.01 -17.35 -30.82
N ASN A 355 13.05 -17.47 -32.15
CA ASN A 355 12.03 -16.98 -33.08
C ASN A 355 10.77 -17.89 -33.22
N LEU A 356 10.39 -18.61 -32.16
CA LEU A 356 9.18 -19.46 -32.08
C LEU A 356 8.12 -18.90 -31.10
N PRO A 357 6.85 -19.37 -31.12
CA PRO A 357 5.78 -18.90 -30.21
C PRO A 357 6.05 -19.16 -28.72
N ARG A 358 5.84 -18.14 -27.86
CA ARG A 358 6.41 -18.00 -26.48
C ARG A 358 5.80 -18.85 -25.36
N ASP A 359 4.91 -19.77 -25.70
CA ASP A 359 4.04 -20.56 -24.80
C ASP A 359 4.76 -21.36 -23.68
N THR A 360 6.06 -21.62 -23.79
CA THR A 360 6.87 -22.41 -22.83
C THR A 360 8.33 -21.94 -22.79
N PRO A 361 9.05 -22.13 -21.66
CA PRO A 361 10.51 -21.99 -21.63
C PRO A 361 11.17 -23.00 -22.58
N ARG A 362 12.37 -22.68 -23.08
CA ARG A 362 13.08 -23.50 -24.08
C ARG A 362 14.50 -23.77 -23.65
N VAL A 363 14.99 -24.98 -23.93
CA VAL A 363 16.38 -25.37 -23.67
C VAL A 363 17.05 -25.80 -24.97
N ILE A 364 18.33 -25.45 -25.15
CA ILE A 364 19.15 -25.89 -26.27
C ILE A 364 20.28 -26.74 -25.72
N ILE A 365 20.40 -27.96 -26.21
CA ILE A 365 21.29 -28.99 -25.68
C ILE A 365 22.20 -29.50 -26.81
N PRO A 366 23.53 -29.54 -26.62
CA PRO A 366 24.43 -30.18 -27.58
C PRO A 366 24.32 -31.71 -27.48
N GLY A 367 24.23 -32.38 -28.62
CA GLY A 367 24.33 -33.84 -28.73
C GLY A 367 25.76 -34.32 -28.94
N GLU A 368 26.02 -35.58 -28.59
CA GLU A 368 27.32 -36.25 -28.80
C GLU A 368 27.68 -36.40 -30.29
N ASP A 369 26.69 -36.26 -31.18
CA ASP A 369 26.83 -36.23 -32.65
C ASP A 369 27.19 -34.83 -33.20
N GLY A 370 27.48 -33.85 -32.33
CA GLY A 370 27.87 -32.49 -32.70
C GLY A 370 26.71 -31.59 -33.15
N ARG A 371 25.46 -32.08 -33.09
CA ARG A 371 24.26 -31.30 -33.43
C ARG A 371 23.69 -30.60 -32.20
N TRP A 372 23.08 -29.43 -32.41
CA TRP A 372 22.44 -28.64 -31.37
C TRP A 372 20.93 -28.78 -31.45
N ARG A 373 20.31 -29.23 -30.36
CA ARG A 373 18.87 -29.57 -30.31
C ARG A 373 18.13 -28.62 -29.40
N GLY A 374 17.17 -27.90 -29.99
CA GLY A 374 16.26 -27.01 -29.26
C GLY A 374 14.99 -27.75 -28.85
N TYR A 375 14.61 -27.64 -27.58
CA TYR A 375 13.41 -28.23 -27.02
C TYR A 375 12.54 -27.17 -26.34
N SER A 376 11.22 -27.35 -26.35
CA SER A 376 10.37 -26.76 -25.31
C SER A 376 10.54 -27.53 -24.01
N ALA A 377 10.36 -26.85 -22.89
CA ALA A 377 10.54 -27.41 -21.57
C ALA A 377 9.40 -27.04 -20.62
N GLU A 378 9.29 -27.81 -19.53
CA GLU A 378 8.48 -27.48 -18.37
C GLU A 378 9.33 -27.44 -17.10
N PHE A 379 8.89 -26.64 -16.12
CA PHE A 379 9.27 -26.81 -14.74
C PHE A 379 8.23 -27.71 -14.06
N ASN A 380 8.63 -28.86 -13.55
CA ASN A 380 7.73 -29.76 -12.82
C ASN A 380 7.50 -29.22 -11.40
N THR A 381 6.66 -28.19 -11.29
CA THR A 381 6.15 -27.61 -10.05
C THR A 381 5.07 -28.50 -9.44
N VAL A 382 4.79 -28.30 -8.15
CA VAL A 382 3.61 -28.87 -7.47
C VAL A 382 2.71 -27.71 -7.05
N ALA A 383 1.39 -27.95 -6.93
CA ALA A 383 0.45 -26.88 -6.58
C ALA A 383 0.81 -26.22 -5.24
N GLY A 384 1.18 -24.93 -5.27
CA GLY A 384 1.65 -24.16 -4.11
C GLY A 384 3.18 -24.14 -3.90
N ALA A 385 3.97 -24.71 -4.81
CA ALA A 385 5.39 -24.38 -4.93
C ALA A 385 5.57 -23.03 -5.65
N PRO A 386 6.71 -22.33 -5.46
CA PRO A 386 6.99 -21.09 -6.20
C PRO A 386 7.17 -21.36 -7.71
N GLU A 387 6.87 -20.37 -8.54
CA GLU A 387 6.97 -20.45 -10.00
C GLU A 387 8.38 -20.00 -10.45
N PRO A 388 9.21 -20.86 -11.10
CA PRO A 388 10.59 -20.52 -11.45
C PRO A 388 10.77 -19.30 -12.37
N LEU A 389 9.72 -18.91 -13.11
CA LEU A 389 9.74 -17.73 -13.98
C LEU A 389 9.45 -16.43 -13.22
N GLU A 390 8.81 -16.50 -12.06
CA GLU A 390 8.56 -15.34 -11.17
C GLU A 390 9.74 -15.06 -10.23
N HIS A 391 10.70 -15.98 -10.12
CA HIS A 391 11.88 -15.93 -9.26
C HIS A 391 13.19 -15.86 -10.06
N PRO A 392 13.48 -14.76 -10.80
CA PRO A 392 14.63 -14.65 -11.70
C PRO A 392 15.99 -14.88 -11.00
N GLU A 393 16.06 -14.66 -9.69
CA GLU A 393 17.23 -14.88 -8.80
C GLU A 393 17.57 -16.36 -8.55
N GLY A 394 16.66 -17.28 -8.87
CA GLY A 394 16.87 -18.72 -8.70
C GLY A 394 17.87 -19.31 -9.70
N ASN A 395 18.54 -20.39 -9.28
CA ASN A 395 19.68 -20.96 -9.99
C ASN A 395 19.31 -22.23 -10.76
N ALA A 396 19.42 -22.18 -12.09
CA ALA A 396 19.31 -23.35 -12.95
C ALA A 396 20.67 -24.06 -13.09
N TYR A 397 20.71 -25.35 -12.74
CA TYR A 397 21.88 -26.22 -12.92
C TYR A 397 21.54 -27.33 -13.93
N TRP A 398 22.33 -27.41 -15.01
CA TRP A 398 22.09 -28.32 -16.13
C TRP A 398 22.92 -29.59 -16.01
N TYR A 399 22.36 -30.73 -16.40
CA TYR A 399 23.08 -31.99 -16.41
C TYR A 399 24.01 -32.07 -17.62
N TYR A 400 23.51 -31.73 -18.81
CA TYR A 400 24.27 -31.69 -20.04
C TYR A 400 25.16 -30.42 -20.09
N PRO A 401 26.46 -30.52 -20.45
CA PRO A 401 27.30 -29.35 -20.74
C PRO A 401 26.69 -28.43 -21.80
N GLY A 402 27.05 -27.15 -21.79
CA GLY A 402 26.66 -26.18 -22.82
C GLY A 402 25.16 -25.93 -22.99
N THR A 403 24.30 -26.38 -22.06
CA THR A 403 22.86 -26.15 -22.16
C THR A 403 22.51 -24.68 -21.98
N LEU A 404 21.86 -24.08 -22.97
CA LEU A 404 21.30 -22.73 -22.92
C LEU A 404 19.82 -22.80 -22.53
N LEU A 405 19.38 -21.88 -21.66
CA LEU A 405 17.97 -21.62 -21.37
C LEU A 405 17.54 -20.33 -22.06
N ILE A 406 16.33 -20.33 -22.62
CA ILE A 406 15.61 -19.16 -23.10
C ILE A 406 14.27 -19.17 -22.38
N ARG A 407 14.07 -18.23 -21.44
CA ARG A 407 12.80 -18.04 -20.72
C ARG A 407 11.77 -17.40 -21.66
N PRO A 408 10.45 -17.55 -21.44
CA PRO A 408 9.47 -16.65 -22.01
C PRO A 408 9.84 -15.21 -21.62
N GLY A 409 9.72 -14.27 -22.57
CA GLY A 409 10.20 -12.89 -22.39
C GLY A 409 11.67 -12.64 -22.78
N ASP A 410 12.58 -13.63 -22.77
CA ASP A 410 14.01 -13.42 -23.07
C ASP A 410 14.28 -13.04 -24.54
N TRP A 411 14.29 -11.74 -24.81
CA TRP A 411 14.66 -11.15 -26.10
C TRP A 411 16.14 -10.77 -26.11
N ARG A 412 16.83 -11.01 -27.22
CA ARG A 412 18.26 -10.68 -27.37
C ARG A 412 18.39 -9.30 -28.02
N PRO A 413 19.12 -8.34 -27.43
CA PRO A 413 19.40 -7.05 -28.08
C PRO A 413 20.00 -7.25 -29.48
N GLY A 414 19.54 -6.46 -30.45
CA GLY A 414 19.79 -6.71 -31.87
C GLY A 414 21.27 -6.58 -32.27
N LEU A 415 21.88 -7.71 -32.66
CA LEU A 415 23.31 -7.86 -32.99
C LEU A 415 23.70 -7.36 -34.39
N GLY A 416 22.89 -6.45 -34.97
CA GLY A 416 22.89 -6.17 -36.40
C GLY A 416 22.52 -7.37 -37.28
N ALA A 417 22.59 -7.19 -38.60
CA ALA A 417 22.26 -8.24 -39.57
C ALA A 417 23.23 -9.44 -39.53
N GLY A 418 24.51 -9.17 -39.26
CA GLY A 418 25.62 -10.10 -39.47
C GLY A 418 25.94 -10.31 -40.96
N THR A 419 26.86 -11.23 -41.23
CA THR A 419 27.26 -11.66 -42.58
C THR A 419 27.23 -13.19 -42.69
N GLY A 420 27.24 -13.72 -43.91
CA GLY A 420 27.22 -15.18 -44.15
C GLY A 420 25.88 -15.86 -43.84
N GLU A 421 25.93 -17.14 -43.49
CA GLU A 421 24.74 -18.01 -43.40
C GLU A 421 23.70 -17.56 -42.37
N LEU A 422 24.13 -16.96 -41.24
CA LEU A 422 23.20 -16.48 -40.21
C LEU A 422 22.35 -15.32 -40.70
N ALA A 423 22.89 -14.44 -41.56
CA ALA A 423 22.11 -13.37 -42.18
C ALA A 423 21.04 -13.91 -43.15
N ALA A 424 21.38 -14.98 -43.89
CA ALA A 424 20.41 -15.69 -44.73
C ALA A 424 19.29 -16.35 -43.89
N LEU A 425 19.65 -17.02 -42.79
CA LEU A 425 18.69 -17.65 -41.88
C LEU A 425 17.78 -16.62 -41.17
N ARG A 426 18.30 -15.43 -40.80
CA ARG A 426 17.46 -14.33 -40.29
C ARG A 426 16.45 -13.86 -41.34
N ARG A 427 16.86 -13.69 -42.61
CA ARG A 427 15.95 -13.26 -43.68
C ARG A 427 14.96 -14.36 -44.06
N GLU A 428 15.34 -15.65 -43.99
CA GLU A 428 14.43 -16.79 -44.09
C GLU A 428 13.31 -16.69 -43.05
N LEU A 429 13.66 -16.64 -41.76
CA LEU A 429 12.71 -16.54 -40.65
C LEU A 429 11.79 -15.32 -40.79
N LEU A 430 12.34 -14.15 -41.13
CA LEU A 430 11.56 -12.93 -41.34
C LEU A 430 10.54 -13.08 -42.49
N GLN A 431 10.97 -13.59 -43.65
CA GLN A 431 10.07 -13.74 -44.81
C GLN A 431 9.02 -14.83 -44.58
N THR A 432 9.35 -15.92 -43.89
CA THR A 432 8.37 -16.93 -43.47
C THR A 432 7.32 -16.33 -42.53
N ALA A 433 7.73 -15.53 -41.54
CA ALA A 433 6.81 -14.87 -40.63
C ALA A 433 5.92 -13.82 -41.33
N LEU A 434 6.49 -12.98 -42.19
CA LEU A 434 5.74 -11.99 -42.99
C LEU A 434 4.75 -12.63 -43.97
N ALA A 435 5.09 -13.79 -44.56
CA ALA A 435 4.24 -14.50 -45.51
C ALA A 435 3.13 -15.35 -44.86
N THR A 436 3.28 -15.73 -43.58
CA THR A 436 2.32 -16.58 -42.86
C THR A 436 1.43 -15.81 -41.88
N ALA A 437 1.88 -14.67 -41.36
CA ALA A 437 1.10 -13.86 -40.44
C ALA A 437 -0.03 -13.10 -41.15
N THR A 438 -1.19 -13.07 -40.50
CA THR A 438 -2.37 -12.32 -40.94
C THR A 438 -2.92 -11.52 -39.76
N PRO A 439 -3.81 -10.53 -39.96
CA PRO A 439 -4.41 -9.81 -38.83
C PRO A 439 -5.12 -10.74 -37.83
N GLN A 440 -5.71 -11.84 -38.32
CA GLN A 440 -6.40 -12.85 -37.52
C GLN A 440 -5.43 -13.83 -36.84
N SER A 441 -4.25 -14.06 -37.41
CA SER A 441 -3.19 -14.95 -36.89
C SER A 441 -1.81 -14.28 -36.97
N PRO A 442 -1.48 -13.32 -36.08
CA PRO A 442 -0.22 -12.58 -36.11
C PRO A 442 0.94 -13.27 -35.36
N GLN A 443 0.70 -14.43 -34.74
CA GLN A 443 1.66 -15.15 -33.90
C GLN A 443 3.05 -15.37 -34.55
N PRO A 444 3.19 -15.63 -35.88
CA PRO A 444 4.50 -15.77 -36.51
C PRO A 444 5.37 -14.50 -36.42
N LEU A 445 4.76 -13.30 -36.42
CA LEU A 445 5.48 -12.04 -36.23
C LEU A 445 5.78 -11.78 -34.76
N VAL A 446 4.82 -12.09 -33.87
CA VAL A 446 4.96 -11.90 -32.42
C VAL A 446 6.19 -12.64 -31.88
N ALA A 447 6.47 -13.82 -32.44
CA ALA A 447 7.63 -14.65 -32.12
C ALA A 447 9.01 -14.04 -32.45
N LEU A 448 9.11 -12.98 -33.27
CA LEU A 448 10.41 -12.53 -33.81
C LEU A 448 11.26 -11.74 -32.80
N ASP A 449 12.55 -12.06 -32.69
CA ASP A 449 13.50 -11.35 -31.84
C ASP A 449 14.09 -10.10 -32.54
N HIS A 450 14.75 -9.20 -31.79
CA HIS A 450 15.26 -7.93 -32.32
C HIS A 450 16.22 -8.10 -33.50
N ASP A 451 17.04 -9.15 -33.53
CA ASP A 451 18.02 -9.37 -34.59
C ASP A 451 17.35 -9.71 -35.93
N VAL A 452 16.24 -10.47 -35.93
CA VAL A 452 15.39 -10.71 -37.11
C VAL A 452 14.56 -9.47 -37.46
N LEU A 453 14.00 -8.78 -36.46
CA LEU A 453 13.22 -7.55 -36.67
C LEU A 453 14.08 -6.36 -37.18
N SER A 454 15.40 -6.39 -36.96
CA SER A 454 16.33 -5.41 -37.53
C SER A 454 16.31 -5.41 -39.07
N LEU A 455 16.01 -6.56 -39.70
CA LEU A 455 15.97 -6.73 -41.14
C LEU A 455 14.67 -6.25 -41.81
N LEU A 456 13.72 -5.69 -41.05
CA LEU A 456 12.50 -5.09 -41.62
C LEU A 456 12.83 -3.80 -42.38
N THR A 457 12.47 -3.74 -43.66
CA THR A 457 12.47 -2.48 -44.43
C THR A 457 11.37 -1.52 -43.92
N PRO A 458 11.46 -0.20 -44.18
CA PRO A 458 10.41 0.77 -43.82
C PRO A 458 9.00 0.49 -44.38
N ASN A 459 8.87 -0.39 -45.39
CA ASN A 459 7.58 -0.90 -45.87
C ASN A 459 7.11 -2.09 -45.01
N GLU A 460 7.99 -3.07 -44.75
CA GLU A 460 7.68 -4.23 -43.92
C GLU A 460 7.35 -3.81 -42.47
N ARG A 461 8.05 -2.82 -41.90
CA ARG A 461 7.73 -2.23 -40.56
C ARG A 461 6.30 -1.71 -40.49
N LEU A 462 5.88 -0.91 -41.47
CA LEU A 462 4.51 -0.40 -41.58
C LEU A 462 3.50 -1.55 -41.79
N GLY A 463 3.89 -2.60 -42.52
CA GLY A 463 3.14 -3.85 -42.65
C GLY A 463 2.86 -4.52 -41.31
N VAL A 464 3.89 -4.72 -40.48
CA VAL A 464 3.74 -5.32 -39.12
C VAL A 464 2.81 -4.49 -38.24
N PHE A 465 2.98 -3.15 -38.22
CA PHE A 465 2.07 -2.25 -37.50
C PHE A 465 0.61 -2.40 -37.98
N ASN A 466 0.37 -2.38 -39.30
CA ASN A 466 -0.98 -2.53 -39.85
C ASN A 466 -1.59 -3.91 -39.57
N THR A 467 -0.81 -4.99 -39.60
CA THR A 467 -1.28 -6.35 -39.27
C THR A 467 -1.79 -6.44 -37.84
N LEU A 468 -1.06 -5.89 -36.85
CA LEU A 468 -1.51 -5.88 -35.46
C LEU A 468 -2.67 -4.89 -35.20
N LEU A 469 -2.62 -3.69 -35.78
CA LEU A 469 -3.62 -2.62 -35.57
C LEU A 469 -4.95 -2.86 -36.32
N THR A 470 -4.99 -3.79 -37.27
CA THR A 470 -6.22 -4.17 -38.01
C THR A 470 -6.80 -5.50 -37.52
N GLY A 471 -6.05 -6.26 -36.73
CA GLY A 471 -6.47 -7.54 -36.17
C GLY A 471 -6.99 -7.46 -34.73
N PRO A 472 -7.55 -8.53 -34.17
CA PRO A 472 -7.88 -8.63 -32.74
C PRO A 472 -6.63 -8.77 -31.84
N ALA A 473 -5.42 -8.58 -32.36
CA ALA A 473 -4.17 -8.77 -31.61
C ALA A 473 -4.15 -7.98 -30.30
N LEU A 474 -4.46 -6.68 -30.36
CA LEU A 474 -4.50 -5.77 -29.21
C LEU A 474 -5.76 -5.94 -28.32
N THR A 475 -6.66 -6.87 -28.62
CA THR A 475 -7.92 -7.10 -27.89
C THR A 475 -8.16 -8.57 -27.54
N SER A 476 -7.15 -9.43 -27.72
CA SER A 476 -7.17 -10.87 -27.42
C SER A 476 -6.07 -11.25 -26.44
N ASP A 477 -5.96 -12.54 -26.13
CA ASP A 477 -5.04 -13.06 -25.11
C ASP A 477 -3.55 -12.80 -25.42
N ILE A 478 -3.21 -12.49 -26.69
CA ILE A 478 -1.85 -12.14 -27.15
C ILE A 478 -1.53 -10.63 -27.15
N ARG A 479 -2.39 -9.80 -26.53
CA ARG A 479 -2.28 -8.32 -26.54
C ARG A 479 -0.97 -7.75 -26.01
N GLU A 480 -0.44 -8.33 -24.93
CA GLU A 480 0.84 -7.98 -24.32
C GLU A 480 1.98 -8.24 -25.32
N ASP A 481 2.04 -9.48 -25.81
CA ASP A 481 3.02 -9.99 -26.76
C ASP A 481 3.03 -9.17 -28.09
N ALA A 482 1.84 -8.71 -28.51
CA ALA A 482 1.65 -7.80 -29.65
C ALA A 482 2.17 -6.37 -29.39
N VAL A 483 1.94 -5.78 -28.21
CA VAL A 483 2.53 -4.46 -27.86
C VAL A 483 4.04 -4.56 -27.70
N HIS A 484 4.54 -5.64 -27.10
CA HIS A 484 5.98 -5.96 -27.08
C HIS A 484 6.55 -6.08 -28.50
N LEU A 485 5.81 -6.62 -29.48
CA LEU A 485 6.27 -6.64 -30.87
C LEU A 485 6.39 -5.23 -31.45
N LEU A 486 5.39 -4.35 -31.24
CA LEU A 486 5.48 -2.96 -31.70
C LEU A 486 6.69 -2.24 -31.09
N ALA A 487 6.94 -2.43 -29.79
CA ALA A 487 8.09 -1.84 -29.11
C ALA A 487 9.41 -2.40 -29.67
N ARG A 488 9.50 -3.72 -29.85
CA ARG A 488 10.66 -4.37 -30.50
C ARG A 488 10.89 -3.86 -31.93
N VAL A 489 9.85 -3.62 -32.73
CA VAL A 489 9.98 -3.07 -34.09
C VAL A 489 10.55 -1.65 -34.05
N LEU A 490 10.08 -0.77 -33.15
CA LEU A 490 10.63 0.58 -33.01
C LEU A 490 12.08 0.55 -32.53
N LEU A 491 12.39 -0.20 -31.47
CA LEU A 491 13.75 -0.34 -30.94
C LEU A 491 14.72 -0.91 -31.97
N SER A 492 14.25 -1.84 -32.82
CA SER A 492 15.03 -2.44 -33.92
C SER A 492 14.96 -1.63 -35.23
N THR A 493 14.49 -0.37 -35.19
CA THR A 493 14.54 0.56 -36.34
C THR A 493 15.83 1.39 -36.26
N PRO A 494 16.60 1.53 -37.36
CA PRO A 494 17.75 2.42 -37.38
C PRO A 494 17.35 3.88 -37.09
N ASP A 495 18.18 4.64 -36.37
CA ASP A 495 17.78 5.96 -35.84
C ASP A 495 17.58 7.01 -36.95
N ARG A 496 18.16 6.78 -38.13
CA ARG A 496 17.91 7.56 -39.36
C ARG A 496 16.62 7.16 -40.10
N GLU A 497 16.10 5.96 -39.85
CA GLU A 497 14.84 5.46 -40.42
C GLU A 497 13.63 5.71 -39.50
N PHE A 498 13.85 5.97 -38.21
CA PHE A 498 12.78 6.23 -37.25
C PHE A 498 11.91 7.46 -37.60
N PRO A 499 12.45 8.63 -37.99
CA PRO A 499 11.60 9.76 -38.41
C PRO A 499 10.82 9.48 -39.70
N PRO A 500 11.40 8.88 -40.77
CA PRO A 500 10.62 8.37 -41.91
C PRO A 500 9.53 7.37 -41.53
N LEU A 501 9.74 6.54 -40.51
CA LEU A 501 8.75 5.60 -40.00
C LEU A 501 7.63 6.32 -39.23
N GLU A 502 7.95 7.31 -38.37
CA GLU A 502 6.97 8.18 -37.71
C GLU A 502 6.03 8.81 -38.74
N ARG A 503 6.57 9.49 -39.76
CA ARG A 503 5.77 10.09 -40.84
C ARG A 503 4.75 9.13 -41.42
N ARG A 504 5.17 7.89 -41.68
CA ARG A 504 4.34 6.83 -42.28
C ARG A 504 3.28 6.32 -41.32
N LEU A 505 3.60 6.16 -40.04
CA LEU A 505 2.65 5.75 -39.00
C LEU A 505 1.61 6.85 -38.71
N THR A 506 2.00 8.12 -38.76
CA THR A 506 1.09 9.27 -38.71
C THR A 506 0.19 9.31 -39.95
N SER A 507 0.77 9.27 -41.15
CA SER A 507 0.04 9.42 -42.43
C SER A 507 -0.91 8.26 -42.76
N SER A 508 -0.71 7.09 -42.15
CA SER A 508 -1.60 5.92 -42.28
C SER A 508 -2.67 5.81 -41.19
N GLY A 509 -2.70 6.76 -40.24
CA GLY A 509 -3.56 6.68 -39.06
C GLY A 509 -3.17 5.55 -38.08
N ALA A 510 -1.99 4.96 -38.23
CA ALA A 510 -1.53 3.87 -37.36
C ALA A 510 -1.29 4.37 -35.92
N LEU A 511 -0.77 5.58 -35.73
CA LEU A 511 -0.61 6.16 -34.38
C LEU A 511 -1.95 6.52 -33.73
N GLU A 512 -2.93 7.00 -34.50
CA GLU A 512 -4.28 7.28 -34.00
C GLU A 512 -4.99 5.99 -33.54
N LYS A 513 -4.92 4.93 -34.36
CA LYS A 513 -5.40 3.58 -33.98
C LYS A 513 -4.69 3.03 -32.74
N LEU A 514 -3.38 3.28 -32.60
CA LEU A 514 -2.60 2.84 -31.46
C LEU A 514 -3.02 3.56 -30.17
N LEU A 515 -3.19 4.89 -30.22
CA LEU A 515 -3.68 5.69 -29.10
C LEU A 515 -5.08 5.21 -28.68
N GLY A 516 -6.00 5.00 -29.64
CA GLY A 516 -7.35 4.49 -29.41
C GLY A 516 -7.47 2.99 -29.07
N SER A 517 -6.37 2.23 -28.95
CA SER A 517 -6.42 0.79 -28.67
C SER A 517 -6.62 0.44 -27.19
N ASN A 518 -7.39 -0.61 -26.91
CA ASN A 518 -7.78 -1.04 -25.55
C ASN A 518 -6.73 -1.93 -24.84
N ALA A 519 -5.44 -1.69 -25.06
CA ALA A 519 -4.33 -2.44 -24.45
C ALA A 519 -3.46 -1.56 -23.52
N PRO A 520 -4.02 -0.89 -22.50
CA PRO A 520 -3.35 0.21 -21.81
C PRO A 520 -2.07 -0.18 -21.07
N GLU A 521 -2.13 -1.23 -20.24
CA GLU A 521 -1.05 -1.62 -19.30
C GLU A 521 0.33 -1.76 -19.95
N TYR A 522 0.38 -2.17 -21.23
CA TYR A 522 1.62 -2.46 -21.96
C TYR A 522 2.08 -1.28 -22.85
N LYS A 523 1.25 -0.25 -23.06
CA LYS A 523 1.57 0.91 -23.91
C LYS A 523 2.75 1.74 -23.40
N VAL A 524 3.05 1.71 -22.10
CA VAL A 524 4.16 2.46 -21.50
C VAL A 524 5.50 2.07 -22.12
N LEU A 525 5.74 0.77 -22.31
CA LEU A 525 6.95 0.23 -22.95
C LEU A 525 7.11 0.72 -24.40
N LEU A 526 5.99 0.89 -25.11
CA LEU A 526 5.97 1.43 -26.47
C LEU A 526 6.24 2.95 -26.48
N GLY A 527 5.74 3.68 -25.48
CA GLY A 527 6.07 5.08 -25.25
C GLY A 527 7.55 5.29 -24.94
N GLN A 528 8.13 4.48 -24.07
CA GLN A 528 9.56 4.47 -23.77
C GLN A 528 10.40 4.16 -25.02
N ALA A 529 9.97 3.23 -25.87
CA ALA A 529 10.60 2.98 -27.16
C ALA A 529 10.53 4.19 -28.12
N PHE A 530 9.40 4.93 -28.12
CA PHE A 530 9.29 6.22 -28.82
C PHE A 530 10.27 7.26 -28.27
N THR A 531 10.38 7.41 -26.95
CA THR A 531 11.30 8.38 -26.32
C THR A 531 12.77 8.02 -26.53
N GLN A 532 13.16 6.75 -26.40
CA GLN A 532 14.52 6.29 -26.67
C GLN A 532 14.92 6.55 -28.12
N LYS A 533 14.04 6.27 -29.09
CA LYS A 533 14.31 6.57 -30.50
C LYS A 533 14.23 8.06 -30.84
N ALA A 534 13.36 8.82 -30.20
CA ALA A 534 13.37 10.28 -30.30
C ALA A 534 14.71 10.86 -29.83
N LEU A 535 15.26 10.39 -28.70
CA LEU A 535 16.56 10.84 -28.20
C LEU A 535 17.72 10.46 -29.14
N ALA A 536 17.70 9.25 -29.69
CA ALA A 536 18.73 8.78 -30.62
C ALA A 536 18.67 9.48 -32.00
N SER A 537 17.48 9.80 -32.50
CA SER A 537 17.31 10.59 -33.73
C SER A 537 17.55 12.09 -33.51
N PHE A 538 17.15 12.62 -32.35
CA PHE A 538 17.02 14.05 -32.05
C PHE A 538 17.51 14.38 -30.62
N PRO A 539 18.84 14.50 -30.41
CA PRO A 539 19.41 14.75 -29.08
C PRO A 539 18.91 16.06 -28.45
N LEU A 540 18.45 15.99 -27.20
CA LEU A 540 18.00 17.15 -26.44
C LEU A 540 19.18 17.92 -25.82
N ARG A 541 19.12 19.25 -25.83
CA ARG A 541 20.07 20.12 -25.11
C ARG A 541 19.62 20.41 -23.68
N LEU A 542 20.58 20.43 -22.76
CA LEU A 542 20.37 20.79 -21.34
C LEU A 542 19.69 22.16 -21.18
N GLU A 543 20.12 23.16 -21.98
CA GLU A 543 19.58 24.52 -22.05
C GLU A 543 18.04 24.58 -22.24
N LEU A 544 17.47 23.59 -22.94
CA LEU A 544 16.03 23.57 -23.23
C LEU A 544 15.20 22.97 -22.09
N LEU A 545 15.81 22.26 -21.13
CA LEU A 545 15.10 21.52 -20.08
C LEU A 545 14.18 22.40 -19.25
N GLU A 546 14.54 23.66 -18.99
CA GLU A 546 13.76 24.63 -18.23
C GLU A 546 12.54 25.15 -18.99
N SER A 547 12.62 25.20 -20.32
CA SER A 547 11.56 25.71 -21.21
C SER A 547 10.44 24.69 -21.49
N LEU A 548 10.62 23.42 -21.09
CA LEU A 548 9.71 22.33 -21.47
C LEU A 548 8.33 22.45 -20.80
N PRO A 549 7.23 22.18 -21.53
CA PRO A 549 5.89 22.18 -20.97
C PRO A 549 5.81 21.11 -19.86
N THR A 550 5.33 21.52 -18.68
CA THR A 550 5.25 20.68 -17.49
C THR A 550 3.82 20.17 -17.28
N PHE A 551 3.67 18.86 -17.10
CA PHE A 551 2.41 18.18 -16.81
C PHE A 551 2.47 17.44 -15.47
N HIS A 552 1.31 17.17 -14.89
CA HIS A 552 1.16 16.51 -13.59
C HIS A 552 0.33 15.23 -13.74
N LEU A 553 0.73 14.16 -13.05
CA LEU A 553 0.04 12.87 -13.00
C LEU A 553 0.11 12.27 -11.59
N GLY A 554 -0.83 11.39 -11.25
CA GLY A 554 -0.86 10.69 -9.96
C GLY A 554 -1.55 11.47 -8.85
N ARG A 555 -1.35 11.06 -7.59
CA ARG A 555 -2.17 11.54 -6.45
C ARG A 555 -1.36 12.30 -5.41
N GLU A 556 -1.87 13.46 -5.02
CA GLU A 556 -1.37 14.30 -3.93
C GLU A 556 -2.51 14.53 -2.91
N GLY A 557 -2.43 13.87 -1.75
CA GLY A 557 -3.49 13.93 -0.74
C GLY A 557 -4.84 13.39 -1.25
N GLU A 558 -5.86 14.25 -1.29
CA GLU A 558 -7.20 13.93 -1.84
C GLU A 558 -7.41 14.43 -3.28
N THR A 559 -6.36 14.98 -3.90
CA THR A 559 -6.37 15.46 -5.28
C THR A 559 -5.68 14.45 -6.19
N THR A 560 -6.33 14.06 -7.28
CA THR A 560 -5.72 13.24 -8.33
C THR A 560 -5.54 14.06 -9.59
N HIS A 561 -4.33 14.03 -10.16
CA HIS A 561 -3.94 14.70 -11.38
C HIS A 561 -4.03 13.73 -12.55
N LEU A 562 -4.91 14.05 -13.49
CA LEU A 562 -5.17 13.30 -14.72
C LEU A 562 -4.84 14.14 -15.95
N LEU A 563 -4.69 13.45 -17.09
CA LEU A 563 -4.50 14.04 -18.40
C LEU A 563 -5.52 13.47 -19.39
N ASN A 564 -6.47 14.31 -19.82
CA ASN A 564 -7.23 14.03 -21.03
C ASN A 564 -6.33 14.30 -22.24
N VAL A 565 -6.27 13.33 -23.18
CA VAL A 565 -5.39 13.41 -24.36
C VAL A 565 -6.17 13.39 -25.68
N PRO A 566 -6.71 14.54 -26.13
CA PRO A 566 -7.20 14.67 -27.50
C PRO A 566 -6.04 14.60 -28.50
N SER A 567 -6.21 13.79 -29.55
CA SER A 567 -5.36 13.77 -30.75
C SER A 567 -6.12 14.26 -31.97
N GLY A 568 -5.40 14.70 -33.01
CA GLY A 568 -6.00 15.02 -34.32
C GLY A 568 -4.96 15.52 -35.32
N LEU A 569 -5.33 15.62 -36.59
CA LEU A 569 -4.47 16.22 -37.62
C LEU A 569 -4.57 17.75 -37.58
N VAL A 570 -3.42 18.43 -37.65
CA VAL A 570 -3.32 19.90 -37.73
C VAL A 570 -2.48 20.33 -38.94
N PRO A 571 -2.76 21.52 -39.52
CA PRO A 571 -1.84 22.16 -40.45
C PRO A 571 -0.49 22.43 -39.79
N THR A 572 0.58 22.05 -40.48
CA THR A 572 1.98 22.40 -40.15
C THR A 572 2.63 23.04 -41.38
N VAL A 573 3.85 23.56 -41.20
CA VAL A 573 4.75 23.89 -42.31
C VAL A 573 6.03 23.09 -42.14
N LEU A 574 6.41 22.36 -43.19
CA LEU A 574 7.71 21.68 -43.26
C LEU A 574 8.75 22.68 -43.77
N VAL A 575 9.88 22.78 -43.07
CA VAL A 575 11.01 23.64 -43.45
C VAL A 575 12.07 22.83 -44.20
N ALA A 576 12.95 23.52 -44.95
CA ALA A 576 14.11 22.88 -45.54
C ALA A 576 15.04 22.33 -44.45
N SER A 577 15.68 21.18 -44.69
CA SER A 577 16.56 20.54 -43.70
C SER A 577 17.73 21.43 -43.25
N GLU A 578 18.18 22.34 -44.11
CA GLU A 578 19.24 23.33 -43.84
C GLU A 578 18.75 24.51 -42.97
N ALA A 579 17.44 24.78 -42.98
CA ALA A 579 16.79 25.82 -42.19
C ALA A 579 16.27 25.32 -40.84
N TRP A 580 16.34 24.01 -40.59
CA TRP A 580 15.95 23.42 -39.30
C TRP A 580 17.12 23.41 -38.32
N ALA A 581 16.99 24.18 -37.25
CA ALA A 581 17.90 24.11 -36.12
C ALA A 581 17.66 22.83 -35.32
N ALA A 582 18.35 21.74 -35.68
CA ALA A 582 18.26 20.44 -34.98
C ALA A 582 18.45 20.54 -33.45
N GLN A 583 19.17 21.57 -33.01
CA GLN A 583 19.39 21.97 -31.61
C GLN A 583 18.10 22.30 -30.83
N GLN A 584 16.99 22.57 -31.53
CA GLN A 584 15.67 22.89 -30.97
C GLN A 584 14.72 21.68 -30.88
N GLY A 585 15.12 20.50 -31.38
CA GLY A 585 14.25 19.33 -31.47
C GLY A 585 13.19 19.44 -32.58
N VAL A 586 12.22 18.52 -32.57
CA VAL A 586 11.12 18.48 -33.54
C VAL A 586 9.86 19.08 -32.93
N HIS A 587 9.37 20.17 -33.54
CA HIS A 587 8.18 20.89 -33.12
C HIS A 587 7.31 21.29 -34.33
N LEU A 588 5.98 21.28 -34.15
CA LEU A 588 5.02 21.67 -35.20
C LEU A 588 5.33 23.07 -35.75
N GLY A 589 5.37 23.20 -37.09
CA GLY A 589 5.73 24.43 -37.81
C GLY A 589 7.23 24.68 -37.98
N ALA A 590 8.09 23.86 -37.35
CA ALA A 590 9.56 23.91 -37.46
C ALA A 590 10.13 22.52 -37.81
N GLU A 591 9.37 21.67 -38.49
CA GLU A 591 9.76 20.28 -38.78
C GLU A 591 10.59 20.20 -40.08
N PRO A 592 11.71 19.46 -40.12
CA PRO A 592 12.43 19.24 -41.37
C PRO A 592 11.57 18.41 -42.35
N ALA A 593 11.54 18.82 -43.61
CA ALA A 593 11.05 18.00 -44.71
C ALA A 593 12.01 16.81 -44.91
N LEU A 594 11.49 15.58 -44.84
CA LEU A 594 12.30 14.38 -45.08
C LEU A 594 12.55 14.14 -46.58
N PRO A 595 13.52 13.30 -46.98
CA PRO A 595 13.80 13.03 -48.39
C PRO A 595 12.57 12.55 -49.16
N GLY A 596 12.10 13.38 -50.10
CA GLY A 596 10.88 13.15 -50.89
C GLY A 596 9.63 13.90 -50.40
N GLU A 597 9.66 14.57 -49.24
CA GLU A 597 8.63 15.53 -48.82
C GLU A 597 8.90 16.91 -49.45
N ALA A 598 7.83 17.64 -49.81
CA ALA A 598 7.94 19.03 -50.25
C ALA A 598 7.97 19.98 -49.04
N VAL A 599 8.87 20.97 -49.08
CA VAL A 599 8.88 22.11 -48.15
C VAL A 599 7.60 22.93 -48.35
N GLY A 600 6.90 23.28 -47.28
CA GLY A 600 5.62 23.99 -47.33
C GLY A 600 4.51 23.37 -46.46
N PRO A 601 3.22 23.72 -46.72
CA PRO A 601 2.09 23.28 -45.90
C PRO A 601 1.91 21.76 -45.92
N SER A 602 1.68 21.18 -44.73
CA SER A 602 1.43 19.74 -44.56
C SER A 602 0.43 19.48 -43.42
N GLN A 603 0.08 18.22 -43.18
CA GLN A 603 -0.77 17.77 -42.08
C GLN A 603 0.03 16.81 -41.18
N ARG A 604 -0.12 16.98 -39.86
CA ARG A 604 0.57 16.16 -38.84
C ARG A 604 -0.35 15.85 -37.67
N MET A 605 -0.12 14.71 -37.03
CA MET A 605 -0.77 14.42 -35.75
C MET A 605 -0.26 15.43 -34.70
N ALA A 606 -1.19 16.13 -34.06
CA ALA A 606 -0.96 16.87 -32.84
C ALA A 606 -1.52 16.09 -31.66
N LEU A 607 -0.75 16.05 -30.58
CA LEU A 607 -1.21 15.65 -29.26
C LEU A 607 -1.54 16.91 -28.46
N TYR A 608 -2.60 16.82 -27.66
CA TYR A 608 -3.00 17.87 -26.74
C TYR A 608 -3.19 17.27 -25.35
N PHE A 609 -2.88 18.05 -24.34
CA PHE A 609 -2.90 17.62 -22.95
C PHE A 609 -3.74 18.60 -22.15
N GLN A 610 -4.90 18.13 -21.70
CA GLN A 610 -5.79 18.88 -20.83
C GLN A 610 -5.67 18.27 -19.44
N GLN A 611 -5.03 19.00 -18.52
CA GLN A 611 -4.92 18.57 -17.13
C GLN A 611 -6.30 18.62 -16.47
N VAL A 612 -6.63 17.56 -15.74
CA VAL A 612 -7.87 17.43 -14.99
C VAL A 612 -7.49 17.19 -13.54
N GLN A 613 -7.90 18.08 -12.64
CA GLN A 613 -7.71 17.91 -11.21
C GLN A 613 -9.03 17.41 -10.60
N GLN A 614 -8.98 16.24 -9.95
CA GLN A 614 -10.14 15.64 -9.33
C GLN A 614 -9.95 15.58 -7.81
N GLU A 615 -10.73 16.37 -7.07
CA GLU A 615 -10.71 16.37 -5.60
C GLU A 615 -11.81 15.46 -5.03
N PHE A 616 -11.42 14.49 -4.20
CA PHE A 616 -12.36 13.57 -3.54
C PHE A 616 -12.77 14.04 -2.14
N LYS A 617 -13.40 15.23 -2.07
CA LYS A 617 -13.95 15.77 -0.81
C LYS A 617 -15.09 14.88 -0.29
N ALA A 618 -14.87 14.26 0.87
CA ALA A 618 -15.64 13.13 1.45
C ALA A 618 -17.15 13.35 1.76
N ARG A 619 -17.79 14.41 1.27
CA ARG A 619 -19.23 14.69 1.46
C ARG A 619 -19.99 15.11 0.20
N TYR A 620 -19.33 15.17 -0.95
CA TYR A 620 -19.95 15.61 -2.21
C TYR A 620 -19.52 14.73 -3.38
N LEU A 621 -20.19 14.91 -4.52
CA LEU A 621 -19.70 14.43 -5.82
C LEU A 621 -18.31 15.02 -6.09
N PRO A 622 -17.40 14.32 -6.77
CA PRO A 622 -16.06 14.81 -7.03
C PRO A 622 -16.11 16.14 -7.80
N SER A 623 -15.42 17.16 -7.29
CA SER A 623 -15.12 18.36 -8.08
C SER A 623 -14.09 17.99 -9.14
N VAL A 624 -14.33 18.44 -10.37
CA VAL A 624 -13.49 18.19 -11.54
C VAL A 624 -13.12 19.55 -12.12
N ASP A 625 -11.92 20.02 -11.78
CA ASP A 625 -11.38 21.27 -12.31
C ASP A 625 -10.54 20.95 -13.55
N GLU A 626 -11.15 21.19 -14.72
CA GLU A 626 -10.47 21.07 -16.01
C GLU A 626 -9.62 22.32 -16.27
N LEU A 627 -8.30 22.17 -16.29
CA LEU A 627 -7.38 23.23 -16.67
C LEU A 627 -7.37 23.45 -18.20
N PRO A 628 -6.89 24.61 -18.68
CA PRO A 628 -6.78 24.89 -20.11
C PRO A 628 -5.99 23.81 -20.86
N ARG A 629 -6.54 23.35 -21.98
CA ARG A 629 -5.89 22.44 -22.94
C ARG A 629 -4.58 23.05 -23.44
N SER A 630 -3.51 22.25 -23.47
CA SER A 630 -2.18 22.68 -23.94
C SER A 630 -2.20 23.21 -25.38
N ARG A 631 -1.10 23.88 -25.78
CA ARG A 631 -0.77 24.01 -27.21
C ARG A 631 -0.71 22.63 -27.87
N ALA A 632 -0.87 22.59 -29.18
CA ALA A 632 -0.55 21.40 -29.97
C ALA A 632 0.93 21.02 -29.79
N LEU A 633 1.20 19.74 -29.50
CA LEU A 633 2.53 19.14 -29.42
C LEU A 633 2.71 18.14 -30.59
N HIS A 634 3.88 18.09 -31.21
CA HIS A 634 4.24 16.96 -32.09
C HIS A 634 4.39 15.68 -31.24
N PRO A 635 4.21 14.46 -31.76
CA PRO A 635 4.45 13.24 -30.98
C PRO A 635 5.86 13.13 -30.42
N LEU A 636 6.84 13.81 -31.05
CA LEU A 636 8.23 13.86 -30.61
C LEU A 636 8.60 15.15 -29.85
N ASP A 637 7.64 16.02 -29.52
CA ASP A 637 7.87 17.15 -28.60
C ASP A 637 8.35 16.61 -27.23
N TRP A 638 9.39 17.21 -26.66
CA TRP A 638 9.83 16.92 -25.30
C TRP A 638 8.91 17.55 -24.26
N VAL A 639 8.56 16.79 -23.21
CA VAL A 639 7.69 17.20 -22.12
C VAL A 639 8.27 16.82 -20.76
N ARG A 640 8.03 17.67 -19.75
CA ARG A 640 8.40 17.40 -18.34
C ARG A 640 7.15 16.90 -17.60
N VAL A 641 7.28 15.82 -16.82
CA VAL A 641 6.14 15.20 -16.13
C VAL A 641 6.46 15.02 -14.66
N LYS A 642 5.68 15.67 -13.79
CA LYS A 642 5.72 15.47 -12.34
C LYS A 642 4.72 14.38 -11.95
N VAL A 643 5.24 13.25 -11.46
CA VAL A 643 4.45 12.12 -10.98
C VAL A 643 4.35 12.20 -9.46
N HIS A 644 3.13 12.34 -8.97
CA HIS A 644 2.78 12.47 -7.55
C HIS A 644 2.42 11.13 -6.94
N GLY A 645 2.88 10.89 -5.71
CA GLY A 645 2.64 9.65 -4.97
C GLY A 645 3.59 9.51 -3.76
N PRO A 646 3.72 8.31 -3.17
CA PRO A 646 4.57 8.08 -1.98
C PRO A 646 6.07 8.25 -2.25
N GLN A 647 6.48 8.27 -3.52
CA GLN A 647 7.79 8.73 -3.96
C GLN A 647 7.55 9.67 -5.16
N PRO A 648 7.50 11.00 -4.97
CA PRO A 648 7.32 11.94 -6.07
C PRO A 648 8.55 11.92 -6.98
N ARG A 649 8.33 11.91 -8.31
CA ARG A 649 9.40 11.84 -9.31
C ARG A 649 9.13 12.81 -10.46
N THR A 650 10.20 13.38 -11.03
CA THR A 650 10.10 14.14 -12.29
C THR A 650 10.70 13.31 -13.41
N HIS A 651 9.94 13.13 -14.49
CA HIS A 651 10.34 12.40 -15.69
C HIS A 651 10.45 13.36 -16.88
N LEU A 652 11.40 13.08 -17.76
CA LEU A 652 11.53 13.69 -19.08
C LEU A 652 11.13 12.63 -20.11
N MET A 653 10.22 12.97 -21.01
CA MET A 653 9.73 12.02 -22.03
C MET A 653 9.23 12.75 -23.28
N THR A 654 8.90 11.98 -24.32
CA THR A 654 8.17 12.51 -25.49
C THR A 654 6.68 12.71 -25.17
N ALA A 655 6.03 13.62 -25.91
CA ALA A 655 4.57 13.75 -25.89
C ALA A 655 3.87 12.44 -26.26
N MET A 656 4.45 11.61 -27.15
CA MET A 656 3.90 10.27 -27.47
C MET A 656 3.95 9.32 -26.27
N GLU A 657 5.04 9.31 -25.50
CA GLU A 657 5.08 8.56 -24.24
C GLU A 657 4.06 9.09 -23.24
N LEU A 658 3.96 10.41 -23.05
CA LEU A 658 2.96 10.99 -22.15
C LEU A 658 1.53 10.67 -22.57
N ALA A 659 1.23 10.65 -23.88
CA ALA A 659 -0.07 10.26 -24.41
C ALA A 659 -0.38 8.78 -24.16
N LEU A 660 0.60 7.89 -24.37
CA LEU A 660 0.47 6.47 -24.12
C LEU A 660 0.34 6.16 -22.61
N LEU A 661 1.10 6.86 -21.76
CA LEU A 661 1.13 6.72 -20.31
C LEU A 661 -0.15 7.31 -19.68
N ALA A 662 -0.64 8.47 -20.12
CA ALA A 662 -1.94 9.01 -19.74
C ALA A 662 -3.13 8.17 -20.28
N SER A 663 -2.93 7.39 -21.35
CA SER A 663 -3.91 6.38 -21.77
C SER A 663 -3.89 5.11 -20.91
N THR A 664 -2.97 4.99 -19.95
CA THR A 664 -3.09 3.99 -18.89
C THR A 664 -4.11 4.46 -17.85
N PRO A 665 -5.09 3.63 -17.48
CA PRO A 665 -5.96 3.96 -16.36
C PRO A 665 -5.12 3.82 -15.08
N ASP A 666 -4.75 4.96 -14.48
CA ASP A 666 -4.05 5.05 -13.20
C ASP A 666 -4.61 3.99 -12.24
N THR A 667 -3.80 3.00 -11.85
CA THR A 667 -4.30 1.87 -11.07
C THR A 667 -4.78 2.29 -9.68
N SER A 668 -4.33 3.41 -9.13
CA SER A 668 -4.87 3.95 -7.87
C SER A 668 -6.29 4.50 -8.05
N LEU A 669 -6.55 5.18 -9.17
CA LEU A 669 -7.89 5.61 -9.58
C LEU A 669 -8.75 4.44 -10.05
N LEU A 670 -8.15 3.44 -10.69
CA LEU A 670 -8.82 2.20 -11.05
C LEU A 670 -9.15 1.39 -9.79
N TRP A 671 -8.36 1.41 -8.71
CA TRP A 671 -8.71 0.73 -7.45
C TRP A 671 -9.69 1.53 -6.58
N SER A 672 -9.61 2.87 -6.52
CA SER A 672 -10.63 3.69 -5.85
C SER A 672 -11.96 3.66 -6.61
N THR A 673 -11.90 3.67 -7.94
CA THR A 673 -13.08 3.64 -8.80
C THR A 673 -13.59 2.21 -8.98
N VAL A 674 -12.77 1.15 -9.01
CA VAL A 674 -13.24 -0.26 -8.93
C VAL A 674 -13.75 -0.60 -7.53
N GLY A 675 -13.29 0.05 -6.46
CA GLY A 675 -14.02 0.01 -5.19
C GLY A 675 -15.50 0.38 -5.40
N ARG A 676 -15.74 1.53 -6.01
CA ARG A 676 -17.09 2.08 -6.30
C ARG A 676 -17.79 1.47 -7.54
N ILE A 677 -17.06 0.85 -8.46
CA ILE A 677 -17.56 0.23 -9.69
C ILE A 677 -17.79 -1.27 -9.47
N SER A 678 -17.10 -1.95 -8.57
CA SER A 678 -17.51 -3.28 -8.08
C SER A 678 -18.91 -3.21 -7.48
N GLU A 679 -19.21 -2.15 -6.72
CA GLU A 679 -20.55 -1.88 -6.19
C GLU A 679 -21.62 -1.77 -7.31
N MET A 680 -21.32 -1.08 -8.43
CA MET A 680 -22.26 -0.94 -9.56
C MET A 680 -22.26 -2.12 -10.56
N HIS A 681 -21.12 -2.74 -10.85
CA HIS A 681 -20.99 -3.80 -11.85
C HIS A 681 -21.34 -5.19 -11.30
N MET A 682 -21.29 -5.42 -9.98
CA MET A 682 -21.96 -6.58 -9.39
C MET A 682 -23.49 -6.52 -9.61
N VAL A 683 -24.08 -5.32 -9.73
CA VAL A 683 -25.48 -5.15 -10.13
C VAL A 683 -25.65 -5.34 -11.64
N TYR A 684 -24.86 -4.65 -12.47
CA TYR A 684 -25.07 -4.64 -13.94
C TYR A 684 -24.68 -5.97 -14.62
N GLY A 685 -23.53 -6.54 -14.27
CA GLY A 685 -23.07 -7.83 -14.82
C GLY A 685 -24.00 -8.99 -14.47
N ALA A 686 -24.58 -8.97 -13.26
CA ALA A 686 -25.58 -9.93 -12.82
C ALA A 686 -26.94 -9.81 -13.54
N VAL A 687 -27.17 -8.75 -14.32
CA VAL A 687 -28.34 -8.58 -15.20
C VAL A 687 -27.99 -8.95 -16.64
N SER A 688 -26.89 -8.41 -17.21
CA SER A 688 -26.51 -8.71 -18.60
C SER A 688 -26.20 -10.19 -18.85
N ALA A 689 -25.63 -10.91 -17.87
CA ALA A 689 -25.37 -12.35 -17.98
C ALA A 689 -26.66 -13.20 -18.06
N LEU A 690 -27.80 -12.69 -17.59
CA LEU A 690 -29.10 -13.38 -17.69
C LEU A 690 -29.81 -13.11 -19.02
N ALA A 691 -29.39 -12.13 -19.80
CA ALA A 691 -30.04 -11.73 -21.06
C ALA A 691 -29.48 -12.41 -22.33
N ARG A 692 -28.41 -13.22 -22.21
CA ARG A 692 -27.67 -13.76 -23.38
C ARG A 692 -27.33 -15.26 -23.34
N ALA A 693 -27.99 -16.04 -22.48
CA ALA A 693 -27.91 -17.50 -22.49
C ALA A 693 -29.19 -18.10 -23.10
N PRO A 694 -29.16 -18.71 -24.30
CA PRO A 694 -30.36 -19.29 -24.93
C PRO A 694 -30.96 -20.46 -24.16
N LEU A 695 -32.29 -20.59 -24.23
CA LEU A 695 -33.07 -21.69 -23.69
C LEU A 695 -32.82 -22.98 -24.49
N LEU A 696 -32.01 -23.91 -23.95
CA LEU A 696 -31.99 -25.31 -24.43
C LEU A 696 -33.09 -26.12 -23.75
N THR A 697 -34.33 -25.87 -24.15
CA THR A 697 -35.50 -26.66 -23.74
C THR A 697 -35.58 -27.96 -24.55
N GLY A 698 -35.20 -29.08 -23.94
CA GLY A 698 -35.64 -30.43 -24.33
C GLY A 698 -34.72 -31.22 -25.26
N ALA A 699 -33.99 -32.18 -24.69
CA ALA A 699 -33.50 -33.38 -25.39
C ALA A 699 -33.38 -34.54 -24.37
N PRO A 700 -33.89 -35.76 -24.66
CA PRO A 700 -33.77 -36.90 -23.77
C PRO A 700 -32.36 -37.53 -23.82
N ALA A 701 -31.92 -38.12 -22.72
CA ALA A 701 -30.53 -38.54 -22.52
C ALA A 701 -30.20 -39.94 -23.05
N THR A 702 -30.02 -40.10 -24.37
CA THR A 702 -29.26 -41.21 -24.98
C THR A 702 -28.72 -40.83 -26.37
N ALA A 703 -27.39 -40.72 -26.50
CA ALA A 703 -26.53 -40.75 -27.72
C ALA A 703 -25.55 -39.56 -27.88
N ALA A 704 -24.42 -39.61 -27.17
CA ALA A 704 -23.15 -38.96 -27.57
C ALA A 704 -21.99 -39.50 -26.72
N GLN A 705 -20.94 -40.06 -27.33
CA GLN A 705 -19.68 -40.37 -26.65
C GLN A 705 -18.70 -39.18 -26.74
N GLY A 706 -17.83 -39.02 -25.74
CA GLY A 706 -16.54 -38.35 -25.89
C GLY A 706 -16.50 -36.87 -26.31
N SER A 707 -16.99 -35.95 -25.46
CA SER A 707 -16.47 -34.55 -25.37
C SER A 707 -17.28 -33.69 -24.39
N MET A 708 -18.59 -33.55 -24.61
CA MET A 708 -19.44 -32.58 -23.90
C MET A 708 -19.46 -32.73 -22.37
N LEU A 709 -19.25 -33.95 -21.85
CA LEU A 709 -19.27 -34.23 -20.41
C LEU A 709 -18.08 -33.57 -19.66
N ALA A 710 -16.96 -33.31 -20.33
CA ALA A 710 -15.87 -32.50 -19.79
C ALA A 710 -16.24 -31.01 -19.76
N GLY A 711 -16.85 -30.50 -20.83
CA GLY A 711 -17.38 -29.12 -20.88
C GLY A 711 -18.45 -28.86 -19.82
N ALA A 712 -19.37 -29.80 -19.60
CA ALA A 712 -20.39 -29.72 -18.56
C ALA A 712 -19.79 -29.72 -17.15
N ARG A 713 -18.75 -30.54 -16.89
CA ARG A 713 -17.97 -30.48 -15.63
C ARG A 713 -17.23 -29.15 -15.47
N GLY A 714 -16.60 -28.64 -16.53
CA GLY A 714 -15.93 -27.33 -16.52
C GLY A 714 -16.89 -26.17 -16.24
N ALA A 715 -18.07 -26.17 -16.85
CA ALA A 715 -19.13 -25.21 -16.58
C ALA A 715 -19.66 -25.32 -15.14
N ALA A 716 -19.86 -26.54 -14.62
CA ALA A 716 -20.25 -26.76 -13.24
C ALA A 716 -19.18 -26.29 -12.23
N VAL A 717 -17.89 -26.49 -12.53
CA VAL A 717 -16.78 -26.00 -11.70
C VAL A 717 -16.66 -24.47 -11.77
N ARG A 718 -16.84 -23.84 -12.94
CA ARG A 718 -16.90 -22.37 -13.05
C ARG A 718 -18.10 -21.79 -12.31
N LEU A 719 -19.27 -22.45 -12.35
CA LEU A 719 -20.44 -22.10 -11.55
C LEU A 719 -20.24 -22.34 -10.04
N PHE A 720 -19.42 -23.33 -9.65
CA PHE A 720 -19.04 -23.57 -8.26
C PHE A 720 -18.10 -22.48 -7.75
N VAL A 721 -17.01 -22.17 -8.46
CA VAL A 721 -16.07 -21.10 -8.11
C VAL A 721 -16.76 -19.74 -8.09
N GLY A 722 -17.57 -19.41 -9.10
CA GLY A 722 -18.35 -18.16 -9.19
C GLY A 722 -19.51 -18.05 -8.19
N ARG A 723 -19.81 -19.09 -7.40
CA ARG A 723 -20.76 -19.05 -6.28
C ARG A 723 -20.05 -19.13 -4.92
N MET A 724 -18.91 -19.81 -4.86
CA MET A 724 -18.01 -19.75 -3.71
C MET A 724 -17.48 -18.33 -3.50
N SER A 725 -17.10 -17.62 -4.58
CA SER A 725 -16.69 -16.22 -4.50
C SER A 725 -17.74 -15.33 -3.82
N LEU A 726 -19.03 -15.51 -4.11
CA LEU A 726 -20.11 -14.77 -3.44
C LEU A 726 -20.14 -15.01 -1.92
N VAL A 727 -19.91 -16.25 -1.48
CA VAL A 727 -19.87 -16.63 -0.06
C VAL A 727 -18.60 -16.12 0.62
N THR A 728 -17.45 -16.16 -0.06
CA THR A 728 -16.18 -15.61 0.44
C THR A 728 -16.25 -14.09 0.54
N THR A 729 -16.76 -13.38 -0.47
CA THR A 729 -16.96 -11.92 -0.43
C THR A 729 -17.92 -11.52 0.69
N LEU A 730 -19.02 -12.26 0.90
CA LEU A 730 -19.89 -12.07 2.06
C LEU A 730 -19.14 -12.18 3.39
N ALA A 731 -18.24 -13.16 3.53
CA ALA A 731 -17.42 -13.35 4.73
C ALA A 731 -16.32 -12.28 4.88
N VAL A 732 -15.78 -11.74 3.79
CA VAL A 732 -14.80 -10.63 3.78
C VAL A 732 -15.46 -9.32 4.19
N VAL A 733 -16.64 -8.98 3.63
CA VAL A 733 -17.36 -7.77 4.04
C VAL A 733 -17.88 -7.88 5.48
N ASP A 734 -18.32 -9.06 5.94
CA ASP A 734 -18.63 -9.26 7.38
C ASP A 734 -17.39 -9.17 8.28
N THR A 735 -16.21 -9.51 7.76
CA THR A 735 -14.92 -9.48 8.47
C THR A 735 -14.49 -8.05 8.80
N TYR A 736 -14.75 -7.09 7.90
CA TYR A 736 -14.39 -5.67 8.09
C TYR A 736 -15.60 -4.76 8.38
N ARG A 737 -16.81 -5.30 8.49
CA ARG A 737 -18.07 -4.55 8.72
C ARG A 737 -18.01 -3.61 9.93
N ASP A 738 -17.35 -4.02 11.01
CA ASP A 738 -17.25 -3.22 12.22
C ASP A 738 -16.37 -1.97 12.02
N GLU A 739 -15.31 -2.09 11.22
CA GLU A 739 -14.41 -0.98 10.84
C GLU A 739 -15.09 -0.04 9.84
N LEU A 740 -15.71 -0.60 8.80
CA LEU A 740 -16.56 0.15 7.85
C LEU A 740 -17.69 0.91 8.56
N SER A 741 -18.29 0.33 9.62
CA SER A 741 -19.39 0.99 10.34
C SER A 741 -18.98 2.22 11.18
N GLN A 742 -17.68 2.50 11.33
CA GLN A 742 -17.19 3.63 12.11
C GLN A 742 -17.15 4.94 11.29
N THR A 743 -16.99 4.87 9.97
CA THR A 743 -17.00 6.05 9.09
C THR A 743 -18.42 6.33 8.56
N PRO A 744 -18.77 7.56 8.14
CA PRO A 744 -19.99 7.81 7.37
C PRO A 744 -20.02 7.01 6.07
N GLU A 745 -18.93 7.05 5.32
CA GLU A 745 -18.82 6.51 3.96
C GLU A 745 -18.91 4.98 3.97
N GLY A 746 -18.32 4.35 4.99
CA GLY A 746 -18.43 2.91 5.22
C GLY A 746 -19.81 2.47 5.73
N ARG A 747 -20.57 3.32 6.40
CA ARG A 747 -21.99 3.04 6.73
C ARG A 747 -22.89 3.14 5.50
N ASP A 748 -22.63 4.09 4.62
CA ASP A 748 -23.36 4.23 3.35
C ASP A 748 -23.01 3.07 2.40
N PHE A 749 -21.73 2.68 2.30
CA PHE A 749 -21.30 1.44 1.64
C PHE A 749 -22.04 0.23 2.19
N LEU A 750 -22.09 0.05 3.52
CA LEU A 750 -22.78 -1.09 4.13
C LEU A 750 -24.30 -1.08 3.84
N ALA A 751 -24.93 0.10 3.75
CA ALA A 751 -26.34 0.24 3.39
C ALA A 751 -26.61 -0.15 1.92
N VAL A 752 -25.75 0.30 0.99
CA VAL A 752 -25.83 -0.07 -0.44
C VAL A 752 -25.50 -1.54 -0.66
N HIS A 753 -24.42 -2.04 -0.04
CA HIS A 753 -24.04 -3.46 -0.04
C HIS A 753 -25.19 -4.34 0.46
N ASP A 754 -25.80 -4.01 1.60
CA ASP A 754 -26.88 -4.83 2.13
C ASP A 754 -28.14 -4.75 1.27
N LEU A 755 -28.46 -3.60 0.65
CA LEU A 755 -29.55 -3.50 -0.33
C LEU A 755 -29.28 -4.31 -1.61
N ALA A 756 -28.03 -4.31 -2.10
CA ALA A 756 -27.62 -5.14 -3.24
C ALA A 756 -27.68 -6.64 -2.91
N MET A 757 -27.20 -7.03 -1.71
CA MET A 757 -27.28 -8.41 -1.24
C MET A 757 -28.72 -8.86 -0.97
N VAL A 758 -29.61 -7.98 -0.49
CA VAL A 758 -31.07 -8.20 -0.39
C VAL A 758 -31.64 -8.60 -1.76
N ALA A 759 -31.33 -7.83 -2.81
CA ALA A 759 -31.83 -8.08 -4.17
C ALA A 759 -31.26 -9.37 -4.79
N LEU A 760 -29.95 -9.59 -4.68
CA LEU A 760 -29.27 -10.79 -5.20
C LEU A 760 -29.72 -12.06 -4.47
N ALA A 761 -29.83 -12.01 -3.14
CA ALA A 761 -30.33 -13.12 -2.33
C ALA A 761 -31.78 -13.47 -2.68
N GLY A 762 -32.67 -12.47 -2.76
CA GLY A 762 -34.09 -12.69 -3.13
C GLY A 762 -34.25 -13.45 -4.45
N ARG A 763 -33.49 -13.07 -5.48
CA ARG A 763 -33.54 -13.65 -6.83
C ARG A 763 -32.94 -15.05 -6.92
N ASP A 764 -31.73 -15.26 -6.40
CA ASP A 764 -30.98 -16.49 -6.66
C ASP A 764 -31.20 -17.57 -5.59
N ILE A 765 -31.68 -17.22 -4.39
CA ILE A 765 -32.13 -18.21 -3.39
C ILE A 765 -33.40 -18.94 -3.86
N TYR A 766 -34.32 -18.27 -4.55
CA TYR A 766 -35.49 -18.92 -5.17
C TYR A 766 -35.09 -20.09 -6.06
N LYS A 767 -34.04 -19.92 -6.87
CA LYS A 767 -33.50 -20.98 -7.73
C LYS A 767 -32.85 -22.10 -6.90
N LEU A 768 -32.11 -21.77 -5.85
CA LEU A 768 -31.49 -22.75 -4.95
C LEU A 768 -32.50 -23.64 -4.19
N THR A 769 -33.62 -23.06 -3.74
CA THR A 769 -34.66 -23.77 -2.97
C THR A 769 -35.59 -24.60 -3.87
N THR A 770 -36.00 -24.09 -5.04
CA THR A 770 -36.97 -24.77 -5.91
C THR A 770 -36.36 -25.83 -6.84
N SER A 771 -35.07 -25.74 -7.19
CA SER A 771 -34.41 -26.70 -8.09
C SER A 771 -33.85 -27.96 -7.41
N GLY A 772 -33.93 -28.05 -6.07
CA GLY A 772 -33.29 -29.12 -5.30
C GLY A 772 -31.75 -29.02 -5.20
N ILE A 773 -31.11 -28.09 -5.94
CA ILE A 773 -29.64 -27.93 -5.97
C ILE A 773 -29.03 -27.73 -4.58
N GLY A 774 -29.73 -27.05 -3.65
CA GLY A 774 -29.27 -26.90 -2.27
C GLY A 774 -29.07 -28.24 -1.55
N ARG A 775 -30.01 -29.19 -1.70
CA ARG A 775 -29.91 -30.54 -1.11
C ARG A 775 -28.81 -31.37 -1.77
N GLU A 776 -28.70 -31.27 -3.11
CA GLU A 776 -27.67 -31.99 -3.87
C GLU A 776 -26.25 -31.51 -3.53
N LEU A 777 -26.07 -30.20 -3.30
CA LEU A 777 -24.80 -29.62 -2.83
C LEU A 777 -24.45 -30.07 -1.40
N VAL A 778 -25.42 -30.09 -0.48
CA VAL A 778 -25.20 -30.62 0.88
C VAL A 778 -24.89 -32.12 0.85
N HIS A 779 -25.58 -32.89 0.01
CA HIS A 779 -25.36 -34.33 -0.12
C HIS A 779 -23.99 -34.65 -0.72
N ARG A 780 -23.62 -34.03 -1.85
CA ARG A 780 -22.29 -34.23 -2.47
C ARG A 780 -21.15 -33.61 -1.67
N GLY A 781 -21.38 -32.48 -0.99
CA GLY A 781 -20.43 -31.90 -0.04
C GLY A 781 -20.18 -32.83 1.16
N GLY A 782 -21.23 -33.41 1.73
CA GLY A 782 -21.14 -34.44 2.76
C GLY A 782 -20.40 -35.70 2.29
N LEU A 783 -20.69 -36.19 1.08
CA LEU A 783 -19.94 -37.31 0.47
C LEU A 783 -18.47 -36.98 0.24
N ALA A 784 -18.14 -35.77 -0.21
CA ALA A 784 -16.76 -35.32 -0.41
C ALA A 784 -16.00 -35.21 0.92
N LEU A 785 -16.62 -34.67 1.97
CA LEU A 785 -16.05 -34.65 3.33
C LEU A 785 -15.88 -36.06 3.90
N SER A 786 -16.83 -36.96 3.67
CA SER A 786 -16.73 -38.36 4.10
C SER A 786 -15.60 -39.12 3.39
N ALA A 787 -15.38 -38.85 2.09
CA ALA A 787 -14.29 -39.43 1.31
C ALA A 787 -12.90 -38.85 1.67
N ALA A 788 -12.83 -37.56 2.04
CA ALA A 788 -11.60 -36.90 2.48
C ALA A 788 -11.28 -37.12 3.98
N GLY A 789 -12.29 -37.45 4.79
CA GLY A 789 -12.18 -37.70 6.23
C GLY A 789 -11.53 -36.54 6.99
N ALA A 790 -10.59 -36.87 7.88
CA ALA A 790 -9.82 -35.87 8.62
C ALA A 790 -8.96 -34.95 7.72
N ARG A 791 -8.62 -35.38 6.49
CA ARG A 791 -7.74 -34.62 5.58
C ARG A 791 -8.44 -33.50 4.80
N ALA A 792 -9.77 -33.37 4.91
CA ALA A 792 -10.45 -32.19 4.38
C ALA A 792 -9.98 -30.92 5.13
N SER A 793 -9.56 -29.91 4.38
CA SER A 793 -9.17 -28.61 4.94
C SER A 793 -10.29 -27.96 5.73
N SER A 794 -9.94 -27.17 6.74
CA SER A 794 -10.91 -26.52 7.63
C SER A 794 -11.92 -25.69 6.83
N GLY A 795 -11.43 -24.83 5.93
CA GLY A 795 -12.26 -24.01 5.04
C GLY A 795 -13.20 -24.80 4.12
N LEU A 796 -12.85 -26.02 3.70
CA LEU A 796 -13.77 -26.88 2.93
C LEU A 796 -14.90 -27.42 3.82
N ARG A 797 -14.57 -27.85 5.05
CA ARG A 797 -15.52 -28.34 6.05
C ARG A 797 -16.48 -27.21 6.49
N GLU A 798 -15.92 -26.07 6.87
CA GLU A 798 -16.64 -24.82 7.20
C GLU A 798 -17.56 -24.33 6.06
N SER A 799 -17.14 -24.51 4.80
CA SER A 799 -17.96 -24.14 3.63
C SER A 799 -19.18 -25.04 3.47
N VAL A 800 -19.01 -26.36 3.57
CA VAL A 800 -20.13 -27.31 3.48
C VAL A 800 -21.08 -27.14 4.67
N GLU A 801 -20.57 -26.94 5.88
CA GLU A 801 -21.37 -26.64 7.08
C GLU A 801 -22.13 -25.31 6.94
N SER A 802 -21.50 -24.26 6.38
CA SER A 802 -22.15 -22.98 6.08
C SER A 802 -23.29 -23.13 5.06
N ILE A 803 -23.08 -23.94 4.00
CA ILE A 803 -24.11 -24.23 2.99
C ILE A 803 -25.24 -25.05 3.61
N GLN A 804 -24.94 -26.03 4.47
CA GLN A 804 -25.95 -26.83 5.16
C GLN A 804 -26.79 -25.99 6.15
N ALA A 805 -26.17 -25.07 6.88
CA ALA A 805 -26.87 -24.14 7.76
C ALA A 805 -27.80 -23.20 6.98
N LEU A 806 -27.31 -22.63 5.86
CA LEU A 806 -28.10 -21.77 4.97
C LEU A 806 -29.31 -22.52 4.40
N VAL A 807 -29.11 -23.73 3.86
CA VAL A 807 -30.21 -24.55 3.31
C VAL A 807 -31.25 -24.88 4.38
N LYS A 808 -30.84 -25.36 5.56
CA LYS A 808 -31.77 -25.66 6.68
C LYS A 808 -32.56 -24.43 7.13
N THR A 809 -31.92 -23.27 7.24
CA THR A 809 -32.58 -22.02 7.65
C THR A 809 -33.64 -21.61 6.63
N LEU A 810 -33.33 -21.69 5.33
CA LEU A 810 -34.26 -21.36 4.25
C LEU A 810 -35.42 -22.35 4.14
N GLU A 811 -35.17 -23.65 4.27
CA GLU A 811 -36.22 -24.67 4.33
C GLU A 811 -37.16 -24.43 5.52
N ARG A 812 -36.61 -24.05 6.69
CA ARG A 812 -37.41 -23.70 7.88
C ARG A 812 -38.24 -22.43 7.65
N MET A 813 -37.69 -21.37 7.07
CA MET A 813 -38.43 -20.13 6.78
C MET A 813 -39.56 -20.30 5.75
N LEU A 814 -39.38 -21.22 4.79
CA LEU A 814 -40.44 -21.64 3.86
C LEU A 814 -41.52 -22.46 4.57
N ALA A 815 -41.14 -23.43 5.41
CA ALA A 815 -42.09 -24.26 6.17
C ALA A 815 -42.88 -23.46 7.22
N GLU A 816 -42.25 -22.44 7.83
CA GLU A 816 -42.89 -21.50 8.76
C GLU A 816 -43.78 -20.46 8.04
N GLY A 817 -43.90 -20.49 6.70
CA GLY A 817 -44.70 -19.55 5.91
C GLY A 817 -44.19 -18.11 5.87
N LYS A 818 -43.05 -17.82 6.50
CA LYS A 818 -42.43 -16.48 6.59
C LYS A 818 -41.87 -16.00 5.25
N ALA A 819 -41.67 -16.91 4.30
CA ALA A 819 -41.42 -16.61 2.90
C ALA A 819 -42.24 -17.52 1.98
N VAL A 820 -42.61 -16.99 0.81
CA VAL A 820 -43.27 -17.69 -0.29
C VAL A 820 -42.34 -17.63 -1.51
N ALA A 821 -42.06 -18.79 -2.10
CA ALA A 821 -41.31 -18.87 -3.35
C ALA A 821 -42.19 -18.41 -4.53
N THR A 822 -41.70 -17.44 -5.31
CA THR A 822 -42.37 -16.93 -6.53
C THR A 822 -41.37 -16.84 -7.69
N PRO A 823 -41.81 -16.79 -8.96
CA PRO A 823 -40.91 -16.70 -10.12
C PRO A 823 -39.89 -15.55 -10.06
N ASP A 824 -40.22 -14.45 -9.38
CA ASP A 824 -39.37 -13.26 -9.22
C ASP A 824 -38.34 -13.41 -8.08
N GLY A 825 -38.54 -14.36 -7.16
CA GLY A 825 -37.74 -14.53 -5.95
C GLY A 825 -38.52 -15.04 -4.74
N LEU A 826 -37.85 -15.12 -3.59
CA LEU A 826 -38.53 -15.27 -2.29
C LEU A 826 -39.26 -13.97 -1.92
N ARG A 827 -40.59 -13.99 -1.89
CA ARG A 827 -41.40 -12.91 -1.31
C ARG A 827 -41.63 -13.21 0.17
N PHE A 828 -41.15 -12.36 1.05
CA PHE A 828 -41.33 -12.53 2.49
C PHE A 828 -42.72 -12.09 2.91
N SER A 829 -43.41 -12.93 3.70
CA SER A 829 -44.79 -12.73 4.14
C SER A 829 -44.91 -11.71 5.29
N LEU A 830 -44.06 -10.69 5.28
CA LEU A 830 -43.84 -9.77 6.40
C LEU A 830 -44.52 -8.41 6.13
N PRO A 831 -45.65 -8.10 6.78
CA PRO A 831 -46.30 -6.79 6.68
C PRO A 831 -45.50 -5.71 7.44
N GLY A 832 -44.39 -5.27 6.86
CA GLY A 832 -43.49 -4.27 7.48
C GLY A 832 -42.44 -3.64 6.57
N GLY A 833 -42.40 -3.98 5.28
CA GLY A 833 -41.50 -3.34 4.31
C GLY A 833 -40.00 -3.62 4.54
N VAL A 834 -39.16 -2.64 4.16
CA VAL A 834 -37.70 -2.80 4.06
C VAL A 834 -37.03 -3.12 5.41
N GLU A 835 -37.48 -2.54 6.52
CA GLU A 835 -36.87 -2.82 7.83
C GLU A 835 -37.21 -4.22 8.35
N ALA A 836 -38.44 -4.70 8.12
CA ALA A 836 -38.80 -6.08 8.45
C ALA A 836 -37.98 -7.10 7.62
N PHE A 837 -37.69 -6.78 6.35
CA PHE A 837 -36.76 -7.58 5.54
C PHE A 837 -35.33 -7.53 6.12
N LYS A 838 -34.80 -6.34 6.42
CA LYS A 838 -33.45 -6.18 6.99
C LYS A 838 -33.30 -6.99 8.28
N GLN A 839 -34.28 -6.91 9.18
CA GLN A 839 -34.29 -7.69 10.43
C GLN A 839 -34.22 -9.20 10.14
N ALA A 840 -35.03 -9.72 9.21
CA ALA A 840 -34.99 -11.12 8.81
C ALA A 840 -33.64 -11.54 8.17
N PHE A 841 -33.09 -10.71 7.26
CA PHE A 841 -31.81 -10.97 6.61
C PHE A 841 -30.63 -10.96 7.60
N PHE A 842 -30.61 -10.01 8.54
CA PHE A 842 -29.61 -9.97 9.59
C PHE A 842 -29.75 -11.16 10.55
N ALA A 843 -30.96 -11.57 10.92
CA ALA A 843 -31.18 -12.76 11.74
C ALA A 843 -30.64 -14.04 11.07
N VAL A 844 -30.80 -14.20 9.75
CA VAL A 844 -30.21 -15.33 8.99
C VAL A 844 -28.68 -15.32 9.07
N ARG A 845 -28.02 -14.16 8.99
CA ARG A 845 -26.55 -14.05 9.17
C ARG A 845 -26.13 -14.41 10.60
N GLY A 846 -26.94 -14.03 11.60
CA GLY A 846 -26.79 -14.45 13.00
C GLY A 846 -26.88 -15.97 13.18
N GLU A 847 -27.91 -16.60 12.62
CA GLU A 847 -28.08 -18.06 12.67
C GLU A 847 -26.93 -18.81 11.98
N MET A 848 -26.43 -18.32 10.83
CA MET A 848 -25.25 -18.90 10.18
C MET A 848 -23.99 -18.78 11.04
N ALA A 849 -23.78 -17.65 11.72
CA ALA A 849 -22.64 -17.48 12.63
C ALA A 849 -22.79 -18.34 13.90
N ALA A 850 -23.98 -18.41 14.48
CA ALA A 850 -24.29 -19.26 15.63
C ALA A 850 -24.06 -20.74 15.30
N ALA A 851 -24.48 -21.20 14.13
CA ALA A 851 -24.25 -22.56 13.65
C ALA A 851 -22.74 -22.88 13.51
N ARG A 852 -21.93 -21.94 13.00
CA ARG A 852 -20.46 -22.10 12.95
C ARG A 852 -19.83 -22.17 14.34
N ALA A 853 -20.23 -21.30 15.26
CA ALA A 853 -19.73 -21.31 16.63
C ALA A 853 -20.01 -22.65 17.33
N LEU A 854 -21.24 -23.15 17.21
CA LEU A 854 -21.63 -24.45 17.76
C LEU A 854 -20.98 -25.63 17.04
N GLY A 855 -20.78 -25.53 15.72
CA GLY A 855 -20.02 -26.50 14.93
C GLY A 855 -18.56 -26.62 15.39
N GLY A 856 -17.88 -25.49 15.58
CA GLY A 856 -16.51 -25.46 16.11
C GLY A 856 -16.38 -25.98 17.54
N ILE A 857 -17.34 -25.68 18.42
CA ILE A 857 -17.38 -26.21 19.80
C ILE A 857 -17.57 -27.74 19.78
N ARG A 858 -18.57 -28.24 19.04
CA ARG A 858 -18.83 -29.68 18.88
C ARG A 858 -17.66 -30.42 18.21
N GLY A 859 -17.06 -29.84 17.18
CA GLY A 859 -15.92 -30.39 16.46
C GLY A 859 -14.63 -30.46 17.28
N ALA A 860 -14.50 -29.61 18.30
CA ALA A 860 -13.44 -29.68 19.31
C ALA A 860 -13.73 -30.67 20.44
N GLY A 861 -14.86 -31.40 20.41
CA GLY A 861 -15.27 -32.34 21.45
C GLY A 861 -15.80 -31.69 22.74
N LEU A 862 -16.14 -30.39 22.70
CA LEU A 862 -16.66 -29.66 23.86
C LEU A 862 -18.20 -29.73 23.92
N ALA A 863 -18.73 -29.75 25.14
CA ALA A 863 -20.18 -29.66 25.39
C ALA A 863 -20.73 -28.33 24.88
N ALA A 864 -21.84 -28.37 24.14
CA ALA A 864 -22.36 -27.25 23.36
C ALA A 864 -23.75 -26.79 23.80
N GLU A 865 -24.41 -27.53 24.69
CA GLU A 865 -25.80 -27.33 25.11
C GLU A 865 -26.01 -25.95 25.76
N GLU A 866 -25.09 -25.50 26.60
CA GLU A 866 -25.18 -24.17 27.25
C GLU A 866 -24.94 -23.04 26.25
N ALA A 867 -24.01 -23.23 25.31
CA ALA A 867 -23.74 -22.26 24.23
C ALA A 867 -24.95 -22.15 23.27
N GLU A 868 -25.58 -23.29 22.95
CA GLU A 868 -26.76 -23.37 22.09
C GLU A 868 -27.99 -22.74 22.76
N LYS A 869 -28.23 -23.06 24.04
CA LYS A 869 -29.25 -22.41 24.88
C LYS A 869 -29.05 -20.90 24.97
N THR A 870 -27.81 -20.43 25.13
CA THR A 870 -27.49 -18.99 25.16
C THR A 870 -27.83 -18.32 23.84
N LEU A 871 -27.40 -18.92 22.71
CA LEU A 871 -27.63 -18.37 21.37
C LEU A 871 -29.11 -18.36 20.98
N GLU A 872 -29.88 -19.42 21.30
CA GLU A 872 -31.33 -19.43 21.07
C GLU A 872 -32.06 -18.43 22.01
N THR A 873 -31.61 -18.26 23.25
CA THR A 873 -32.20 -17.24 24.17
C THR A 873 -31.97 -15.82 23.64
N LEU A 874 -30.77 -15.52 23.14
CA LEU A 874 -30.49 -14.23 22.48
C LEU A 874 -31.27 -14.04 21.17
N LYS A 875 -31.50 -15.12 20.41
CA LYS A 875 -32.30 -15.12 19.18
C LYS A 875 -33.79 -14.86 19.45
N LEU A 876 -34.34 -15.37 20.56
CA LEU A 876 -35.68 -15.02 21.02
C LEU A 876 -35.77 -13.52 21.37
N LEU A 877 -34.80 -12.99 22.14
CA LEU A 877 -34.73 -11.56 22.46
C LEU A 877 -34.47 -10.67 21.23
N ALA A 878 -33.80 -11.18 20.21
CA ALA A 878 -33.61 -10.50 18.92
C ALA A 878 -34.92 -10.33 18.11
N ALA A 879 -35.96 -11.11 18.42
CA ALA A 879 -37.30 -10.90 17.89
C ALA A 879 -38.09 -9.82 18.66
N GLU A 880 -37.67 -9.43 19.87
CA GLU A 880 -38.30 -8.35 20.64
C GLU A 880 -37.86 -6.93 20.19
N SER A 881 -36.64 -6.77 19.67
CA SER A 881 -36.09 -5.44 19.33
C SER A 881 -34.93 -5.49 18.33
N GLN A 882 -34.82 -4.45 17.50
CA GLN A 882 -33.76 -4.31 16.49
C GLN A 882 -32.36 -4.21 17.13
N GLU A 883 -32.26 -3.56 18.30
CA GLU A 883 -31.03 -3.44 19.08
C GLU A 883 -30.54 -4.81 19.56
N MET A 884 -31.44 -5.67 20.08
CA MET A 884 -31.09 -7.04 20.45
C MET A 884 -30.78 -7.90 19.23
N GLY A 885 -31.42 -7.67 18.08
CA GLY A 885 -31.03 -8.28 16.81
C GLY A 885 -29.60 -7.96 16.42
N LEU A 886 -29.21 -6.67 16.45
CA LEU A 886 -27.83 -6.25 16.20
C LEU A 886 -26.84 -6.82 17.24
N ALA A 887 -27.25 -6.94 18.50
CA ALA A 887 -26.45 -7.53 19.57
C ALA A 887 -26.21 -9.03 19.36
N TYR A 888 -27.27 -9.82 19.09
CA TYR A 888 -27.19 -11.24 18.76
C TYR A 888 -26.25 -11.50 17.59
N ASN A 889 -26.36 -10.71 16.51
CA ASN A 889 -25.51 -10.83 15.33
C ASN A 889 -24.04 -10.47 15.60
N ALA A 890 -23.77 -9.56 16.54
CA ALA A 890 -22.40 -9.27 16.97
C ALA A 890 -21.84 -10.43 17.82
N VAL A 891 -22.62 -10.92 18.81
CA VAL A 891 -22.25 -12.03 19.68
C VAL A 891 -21.97 -13.31 18.88
N ALA A 892 -22.88 -13.70 17.99
CA ALA A 892 -22.74 -14.90 17.18
C ALA A 892 -21.52 -14.85 16.24
N ARG A 893 -21.27 -13.70 15.59
CA ARG A 893 -20.08 -13.50 14.74
C ARG A 893 -18.78 -13.52 15.54
N ARG A 894 -18.76 -12.99 16.78
CA ARG A 894 -17.57 -13.03 17.66
C ARG A 894 -17.30 -14.43 18.18
N ALA A 895 -18.32 -15.16 18.60
CA ALA A 895 -18.19 -16.55 19.02
C ALA A 895 -17.66 -17.44 17.89
N ALA A 896 -18.15 -17.25 16.65
CA ALA A 896 -17.67 -17.98 15.47
C ALA A 896 -16.23 -17.62 15.06
N ALA A 897 -15.69 -16.50 15.53
CA ALA A 897 -14.33 -16.04 15.25
C ALA A 897 -13.34 -16.29 16.40
N LEU A 898 -13.74 -17.04 17.43
CA LEU A 898 -12.91 -17.41 18.57
C LEU A 898 -12.60 -18.92 18.54
N PRO A 899 -11.41 -19.37 19.00
CA PRO A 899 -11.14 -20.78 19.25
C PRO A 899 -12.20 -21.39 20.18
N ALA A 900 -12.58 -22.65 19.97
CA ALA A 900 -13.74 -23.29 20.59
C ALA A 900 -13.88 -23.08 22.12
N ASN A 901 -12.78 -23.23 22.87
CA ASN A 901 -12.75 -23.00 24.31
C ASN A 901 -12.99 -21.52 24.70
N LYS A 902 -12.43 -20.58 23.94
CA LYS A 902 -12.66 -19.14 24.10
C LYS A 902 -14.06 -18.74 23.67
N ALA A 903 -14.62 -19.37 22.63
CA ALA A 903 -16.00 -19.16 22.19
C ALA A 903 -17.01 -19.60 23.27
N GLN A 904 -16.80 -20.76 23.90
CA GLN A 904 -17.61 -21.25 25.02
C GLN A 904 -17.53 -20.30 26.23
N ALA A 905 -16.31 -19.92 26.66
CA ALA A 905 -16.12 -18.99 27.79
C ALA A 905 -16.63 -17.56 27.52
N TYR A 906 -16.68 -17.14 26.25
CA TYR A 906 -17.30 -15.88 25.82
C TYR A 906 -18.83 -15.96 25.90
N LEU A 907 -19.45 -17.03 25.38
CA LEU A 907 -20.91 -17.21 25.44
C LEU A 907 -21.41 -17.37 26.88
N ALA A 908 -20.67 -18.06 27.76
CA ALA A 908 -20.99 -18.12 29.18
C ALA A 908 -20.98 -16.73 29.86
N ALA A 909 -20.03 -15.86 29.52
CA ALA A 909 -20.00 -14.48 30.02
C ALA A 909 -21.14 -13.61 29.46
N VAL A 910 -21.58 -13.88 28.23
CA VAL A 910 -22.78 -13.25 27.64
C VAL A 910 -24.05 -13.67 28.39
N GLU A 911 -24.19 -14.94 28.74
CA GLU A 911 -25.34 -15.43 29.52
C GLU A 911 -25.34 -14.86 30.95
N SER A 912 -24.17 -14.72 31.58
CA SER A 912 -24.01 -14.02 32.87
C SER A 912 -24.50 -12.57 32.76
N LEU A 913 -23.96 -11.78 31.82
CA LEU A 913 -24.40 -10.41 31.58
C LEU A 913 -25.91 -10.29 31.29
N ARG A 914 -26.49 -11.23 30.52
CA ARG A 914 -27.91 -11.26 30.16
C ARG A 914 -28.82 -11.57 31.36
N SER A 915 -28.41 -12.51 32.22
CA SER A 915 -29.17 -12.95 33.39
C SER A 915 -29.05 -11.99 34.59
N SER A 916 -27.91 -11.32 34.72
CA SER A 916 -27.63 -10.28 35.73
C SER A 916 -28.26 -8.92 35.40
N ALA A 917 -28.85 -8.72 34.22
CA ALA A 917 -29.38 -7.43 33.77
C ALA A 917 -30.79 -7.12 34.31
N ARG A 918 -30.95 -5.96 34.97
CA ARG A 918 -32.25 -5.46 35.45
C ARG A 918 -33.16 -5.08 34.28
N SER A 919 -34.49 -5.22 34.46
CA SER A 919 -35.49 -4.99 33.40
C SER A 919 -35.52 -3.56 32.85
N ASN A 920 -35.12 -2.57 33.65
CA ASN A 920 -35.04 -1.15 33.28
C ASN A 920 -33.77 -0.78 32.48
N VAL A 921 -32.77 -1.66 32.37
CA VAL A 921 -31.51 -1.39 31.63
C VAL A 921 -31.39 -2.18 30.31
N LYS A 922 -32.51 -2.68 29.75
CA LYS A 922 -32.53 -3.42 28.45
C LYS A 922 -31.76 -2.71 27.32
N GLN A 923 -31.84 -1.38 27.22
CA GLN A 923 -31.10 -0.62 26.19
C GLN A 923 -29.58 -0.63 26.39
N ALA A 924 -29.11 -0.62 27.65
CA ALA A 924 -27.69 -0.73 27.96
C ALA A 924 -27.17 -2.14 27.63
N LEU A 925 -27.91 -3.18 28.01
CA LEU A 925 -27.59 -4.58 27.71
C LEU A 925 -27.34 -4.81 26.21
N ALA A 926 -28.25 -4.33 25.34
CA ALA A 926 -28.10 -4.48 23.89
C ALA A 926 -26.84 -3.79 23.34
N GLN A 927 -26.49 -2.60 23.84
CA GLN A 927 -25.28 -1.89 23.44
C GLN A 927 -24.00 -2.61 23.90
N LEU A 928 -23.98 -3.08 25.15
CA LEU A 928 -22.85 -3.80 25.74
C LEU A 928 -22.61 -5.14 25.02
N LEU A 929 -23.66 -5.91 24.75
CA LEU A 929 -23.57 -7.15 23.96
C LEU A 929 -23.09 -6.88 22.53
N LYS A 930 -23.60 -5.82 21.87
CA LYS A 930 -23.11 -5.39 20.55
C LYS A 930 -21.62 -5.02 20.58
N ARG A 931 -21.13 -4.33 21.64
CA ARG A 931 -19.72 -3.98 21.80
C ARG A 931 -18.83 -5.19 22.08
N SER A 932 -19.28 -6.11 22.93
CA SER A 932 -18.55 -7.35 23.23
C SER A 932 -18.32 -8.22 21.98
N GLY A 933 -19.26 -8.17 21.04
CA GLY A 933 -19.15 -8.83 19.74
C GLY A 933 -18.18 -8.17 18.75
N SER A 934 -17.59 -7.01 19.07
CA SER A 934 -16.74 -6.29 18.13
C SER A 934 -15.31 -6.83 18.04
N ARG A 935 -14.73 -6.81 16.84
CA ARG A 935 -13.32 -7.17 16.59
C ARG A 935 -12.33 -6.17 17.20
N SER A 936 -12.72 -4.89 17.26
CA SER A 936 -11.94 -3.79 17.84
C SER A 936 -11.75 -3.85 19.37
N LEU A 937 -12.27 -4.90 20.02
CA LEU A 937 -12.18 -5.12 21.46
C LEU A 937 -11.28 -6.32 21.74
N ALA A 938 -10.06 -6.05 22.22
CA ALA A 938 -8.99 -7.04 22.38
C ALA A 938 -9.39 -8.22 23.28
N ASP A 939 -9.88 -7.94 24.49
CA ASP A 939 -10.50 -8.95 25.38
C ASP A 939 -12.01 -8.68 25.54
N PRO A 940 -12.87 -9.44 24.84
CA PRO A 940 -14.32 -9.30 24.97
C PRO A 940 -14.88 -9.98 26.24
N HIS A 941 -14.14 -10.87 26.89
CA HIS A 941 -14.57 -11.58 28.09
C HIS A 941 -14.33 -10.73 29.36
N ALA A 942 -13.19 -10.02 29.44
CA ALA A 942 -12.94 -9.03 30.49
C ALA A 942 -13.99 -7.90 30.45
N PHE A 943 -14.25 -7.34 29.26
CA PHE A 943 -15.26 -6.30 29.06
C PHE A 943 -16.67 -6.73 29.51
N LEU A 944 -17.08 -7.98 29.24
CA LEU A 944 -18.39 -8.50 29.69
C LEU A 944 -18.50 -8.55 31.22
N LYS A 945 -17.42 -8.95 31.92
CA LYS A 945 -17.36 -8.97 33.40
C LYS A 945 -17.39 -7.57 34.02
N GLU A 946 -16.83 -6.57 33.36
CA GLU A 946 -16.95 -5.17 33.79
C GLU A 946 -18.35 -4.60 33.51
N ALA A 947 -18.92 -4.92 32.35
CA ALA A 947 -20.28 -4.54 31.96
C ALA A 947 -21.36 -5.14 32.87
N GLU A 948 -21.12 -6.32 33.45
CA GLU A 948 -22.05 -7.00 34.35
C GLU A 948 -22.34 -6.22 35.63
N TRP A 949 -21.34 -5.53 36.19
CA TRP A 949 -21.53 -4.62 37.32
C TRP A 949 -22.53 -3.51 36.97
N LEU A 950 -22.38 -2.87 35.81
CA LEU A 950 -23.23 -1.74 35.40
C LEU A 950 -24.71 -2.14 35.23
N VAL A 951 -25.02 -3.31 34.66
CA VAL A 951 -26.42 -3.72 34.46
C VAL A 951 -27.07 -4.28 35.73
N SER A 952 -26.29 -4.86 36.63
CA SER A 952 -26.77 -5.49 37.87
C SER A 952 -26.91 -4.53 39.06
N HIS A 953 -26.08 -3.47 39.15
CA HIS A 953 -25.99 -2.64 40.35
C HIS A 953 -27.33 -1.97 40.70
N PRO A 954 -27.97 -2.29 41.85
CA PRO A 954 -29.36 -1.91 42.11
C PRO A 954 -29.53 -0.38 42.23
N GLU A 955 -28.56 0.30 42.83
CA GLU A 955 -28.56 1.75 43.08
C GLU A 955 -28.11 2.60 41.88
N LEU A 956 -27.62 1.97 40.80
CA LEU A 956 -27.29 2.71 39.57
C LEU A 956 -28.58 2.93 38.76
N GLU A 957 -28.92 4.18 38.48
CA GLU A 957 -30.13 4.56 37.75
C GLU A 957 -30.08 4.10 36.28
N ALA A 958 -31.24 3.93 35.65
CA ALA A 958 -31.33 3.45 34.28
C ALA A 958 -30.67 4.40 33.26
N GLU A 959 -30.80 5.72 33.46
CA GLU A 959 -30.18 6.75 32.62
C GLU A 959 -28.66 6.79 32.79
N ALA A 960 -28.18 6.76 34.04
CA ALA A 960 -26.76 6.65 34.38
C ALA A 960 -26.12 5.40 33.78
N ALA A 961 -26.79 4.24 33.89
CA ALA A 961 -26.35 2.98 33.28
C ALA A 961 -26.33 3.07 31.74
N ALA A 962 -27.35 3.64 31.10
CA ALA A 962 -27.42 3.79 29.65
C ALA A 962 -26.34 4.74 29.09
N GLU A 963 -26.04 5.84 29.78
CA GLU A 963 -24.98 6.78 29.39
C GLU A 963 -23.58 6.19 29.60
N LEU A 964 -23.33 5.55 30.75
CA LEU A 964 -22.06 4.84 30.99
C LEU A 964 -21.84 3.70 30.01
N ALA A 965 -22.88 2.93 29.65
CA ALA A 965 -22.79 1.91 28.61
C ALA A 965 -22.43 2.51 27.25
N ARG A 966 -23.06 3.63 26.85
CA ARG A 966 -22.75 4.35 25.60
C ARG A 966 -21.31 4.86 25.59
N LYS A 967 -20.84 5.43 26.70
CA LYS A 967 -19.45 5.91 26.88
C LYS A 967 -18.44 4.76 26.87
N ALA A 968 -18.75 3.62 27.49
CA ALA A 968 -17.87 2.43 27.50
C ALA A 968 -17.78 1.81 26.10
N CYS A 969 -18.88 1.77 25.35
CA CYS A 969 -18.89 1.36 23.94
C CYS A 969 -18.04 2.27 23.03
N ARG A 970 -17.86 3.55 23.41
CA ARG A 970 -16.97 4.54 22.76
C ARG A 970 -15.55 4.56 23.35
N GLY A 971 -15.21 3.73 24.32
CA GLY A 971 -13.94 3.78 25.06
C GLY A 971 -13.70 5.07 25.86
N SER A 972 -14.75 5.89 26.04
CA SER A 972 -14.68 7.21 26.69
C SER A 972 -14.79 7.15 28.22
N VAL A 973 -15.18 5.99 28.77
CA VAL A 973 -15.08 5.63 30.18
C VAL A 973 -14.59 4.20 30.29
N ASP A 974 -13.94 3.92 31.42
CA ASP A 974 -13.32 2.65 31.78
C ASP A 974 -14.09 2.12 32.99
N LEU A 975 -14.76 0.97 32.84
CA LEU A 975 -15.71 0.48 33.84
C LEU A 975 -14.99 -0.17 35.03
N GLY A 976 -13.89 -0.89 34.79
CA GLY A 976 -12.99 -1.38 35.83
C GLY A 976 -12.42 -0.25 36.70
N TRP A 977 -11.90 0.82 36.08
CA TRP A 977 -11.43 2.01 36.80
C TRP A 977 -12.57 2.71 37.54
N LEU A 978 -13.72 2.93 36.90
CA LEU A 978 -14.86 3.63 37.51
C LEU A 978 -15.36 2.90 38.75
N ARG A 979 -15.49 1.57 38.69
CA ARG A 979 -15.84 0.69 39.82
C ARG A 979 -14.79 0.72 40.94
N SER A 980 -13.55 1.14 40.67
CA SER A 980 -12.50 1.33 41.68
C SER A 980 -12.56 2.69 42.40
N THR A 981 -13.34 3.65 41.91
CA THR A 981 -13.50 4.96 42.55
C THR A 981 -14.32 4.84 43.83
N GLY A 982 -14.09 5.77 44.77
CA GLY A 982 -14.87 5.93 46.00
C GLY A 982 -16.06 6.88 45.84
N LEU A 983 -16.63 7.01 44.63
CA LEU A 983 -17.84 7.82 44.41
C LEU A 983 -19.04 7.19 45.15
N THR A 984 -19.84 8.02 45.81
CA THR A 984 -21.16 7.61 46.30
C THR A 984 -22.08 7.31 45.12
N MET A 985 -23.17 6.56 45.31
CA MET A 985 -24.13 6.34 44.22
C MET A 985 -24.89 7.63 43.85
N GLU A 986 -25.06 8.58 44.77
CA GLU A 986 -25.56 9.94 44.46
C GLU A 986 -24.64 10.64 43.46
N ASP A 987 -23.34 10.71 43.77
CA ASP A 987 -22.34 11.39 42.97
C ASP A 987 -22.10 10.69 41.63
N LEU A 988 -22.05 9.35 41.66
CA LEU A 988 -21.92 8.52 40.46
C LEU A 988 -23.12 8.70 39.54
N ASN A 989 -24.37 8.62 40.03
CA ASN A 989 -25.56 8.79 39.18
C ASN A 989 -25.58 10.17 38.51
N PHE A 990 -25.33 11.25 39.27
CA PHE A 990 -25.25 12.60 38.72
C PHE A 990 -24.17 12.71 37.62
N MET A 991 -22.94 12.27 37.90
CA MET A 991 -21.85 12.35 36.94
C MET A 991 -22.04 11.42 35.73
N ALA A 992 -22.70 10.28 35.94
CA ALA A 992 -22.95 9.26 34.93
C ALA A 992 -24.00 9.69 33.91
N ARG A 993 -25.10 10.33 34.33
CA ARG A 993 -26.14 10.87 33.43
C ARG A 993 -25.61 11.89 32.41
N ASN A 994 -24.44 12.48 32.65
CA ASN A 994 -23.91 13.59 31.85
C ASN A 994 -23.11 13.14 30.61
N GLU A 995 -23.70 13.28 29.41
CA GLU A 995 -23.05 12.94 28.13
C GLU A 995 -21.72 13.72 27.92
N LYS A 996 -21.61 14.95 28.43
CA LYS A 996 -20.37 15.75 28.36
C LYS A 996 -19.32 15.39 29.43
N MET A 997 -19.63 14.50 30.39
CA MET A 997 -18.71 14.17 31.49
C MET A 997 -17.37 13.59 31.01
N VAL A 998 -16.28 14.26 31.39
CA VAL A 998 -14.91 14.06 30.92
C VAL A 998 -14.15 12.97 31.69
N TRP A 999 -14.74 11.78 31.83
CA TRP A 999 -14.16 10.66 32.60
C TRP A 999 -12.69 10.35 32.26
N GLY A 1000 -12.30 10.41 30.98
CA GLY A 1000 -10.91 10.24 30.55
C GLY A 1000 -9.93 11.25 31.16
N LEU A 1001 -10.35 12.50 31.41
CA LEU A 1001 -9.53 13.50 32.10
C LEU A 1001 -9.24 13.08 33.53
N PHE A 1002 -10.26 12.61 34.25
CA PHE A 1002 -10.14 12.18 35.64
C PHE A 1002 -9.34 10.88 35.77
N ARG A 1003 -9.52 9.91 34.86
CA ARG A 1003 -8.70 8.68 34.81
C ARG A 1003 -7.21 9.01 34.58
N ARG A 1004 -6.90 9.89 33.63
CA ARG A 1004 -5.50 10.36 33.45
C ARG A 1004 -5.00 11.09 34.68
N ALA A 1005 -5.78 11.98 35.29
CA ALA A 1005 -5.37 12.71 36.48
C ALA A 1005 -5.18 11.80 37.72
N ALA A 1006 -5.83 10.63 37.77
CA ALA A 1006 -5.58 9.62 38.80
C ALA A 1006 -4.28 8.82 38.54
N ALA A 1007 -3.92 8.57 37.27
CA ALA A 1007 -2.67 7.91 36.89
C ALA A 1007 -1.45 8.86 36.97
N GLU A 1008 -1.59 10.09 36.47
CA GLU A 1008 -0.55 11.11 36.41
C GLU A 1008 -0.63 12.06 37.63
N ALA A 1009 -0.47 11.50 38.84
CA ALA A 1009 -0.60 12.26 40.09
C ALA A 1009 0.30 13.52 40.14
N GLY A 1010 1.51 13.45 39.58
CA GLY A 1010 2.47 14.57 39.54
C GLY A 1010 2.24 15.62 38.45
N ASN A 1011 1.31 15.42 37.50
CA ASN A 1011 1.11 16.36 36.39
C ASN A 1011 0.27 17.57 36.82
N LEU A 1012 0.91 18.60 37.37
CA LEU A 1012 0.22 19.79 37.93
C LEU A 1012 -0.75 20.46 36.94
N LYS A 1013 -0.41 20.55 35.65
CA LYS A 1013 -1.28 21.13 34.61
C LYS A 1013 -2.58 20.32 34.47
N LEU A 1014 -2.47 18.99 34.42
CA LEU A 1014 -3.60 18.07 34.36
C LEU A 1014 -4.42 18.09 35.67
N GLN A 1015 -3.76 18.17 36.83
CA GLN A 1015 -4.43 18.28 38.13
C GLN A 1015 -5.25 19.57 38.26
N LEU A 1016 -4.71 20.70 37.79
CA LEU A 1016 -5.41 21.98 37.77
C LEU A 1016 -6.61 21.96 36.82
N GLN A 1017 -6.49 21.35 35.63
CA GLN A 1017 -7.61 21.14 34.71
C GLN A 1017 -8.69 20.25 35.35
N ALA A 1018 -8.32 19.13 35.97
CA ALA A 1018 -9.26 18.28 36.70
C ALA A 1018 -9.93 19.02 37.87
N ARG A 1019 -9.21 19.91 38.58
CA ARG A 1019 -9.76 20.76 39.64
C ARG A 1019 -10.78 21.78 39.09
N GLU A 1020 -10.51 22.42 37.95
CA GLU A 1020 -11.47 23.35 37.30
C GLU A 1020 -12.75 22.62 36.87
N GLN A 1021 -12.64 21.43 36.27
CA GLN A 1021 -13.79 20.65 35.83
C GLN A 1021 -14.63 20.11 37.00
N LEU A 1022 -14.01 19.49 38.02
CA LEU A 1022 -14.74 18.99 39.19
C LEU A 1022 -15.40 20.11 40.00
N ARG A 1023 -14.86 21.32 39.96
CA ARG A 1023 -15.48 22.50 40.56
C ARG A 1023 -16.72 22.97 39.79
N GLY A 1024 -16.74 22.84 38.46
CA GLY A 1024 -17.96 23.03 37.65
C GLY A 1024 -19.06 22.06 38.08
N VAL A 1025 -18.76 20.76 38.02
CA VAL A 1025 -19.64 19.66 38.46
C VAL A 1025 -20.15 19.87 39.89
N ALA A 1026 -19.29 20.31 40.82
CA ALA A 1026 -19.68 20.59 42.20
C ALA A 1026 -20.75 21.70 42.30
N VAL A 1027 -20.70 22.76 41.47
CA VAL A 1027 -21.75 23.80 41.46
C VAL A 1027 -23.02 23.31 40.78
N GLU A 1028 -22.92 22.54 39.70
CA GLU A 1028 -24.09 21.90 39.06
C GLU A 1028 -24.84 20.99 40.06
N MET A 1029 -24.11 20.14 40.79
CA MET A 1029 -24.64 19.26 41.84
C MET A 1029 -25.29 20.03 43.00
N LEU A 1030 -24.63 21.08 43.51
CA LEU A 1030 -25.18 21.92 44.57
C LEU A 1030 -26.42 22.70 44.08
N THR A 1031 -26.46 23.07 42.80
CA THR A 1031 -27.61 23.75 42.19
C THR A 1031 -28.83 22.81 42.10
N GLU A 1032 -28.65 21.56 41.68
CA GLU A 1032 -29.72 20.53 41.68
C GLU A 1032 -30.18 20.22 43.11
N ARG A 1033 -29.24 19.88 44.00
CA ARG A 1033 -29.52 19.47 45.39
C ARG A 1033 -30.18 20.57 46.22
N ASN A 1034 -29.78 21.83 46.02
CA ASN A 1034 -30.35 22.99 46.73
C ASN A 1034 -31.44 23.73 45.91
N ALA A 1035 -31.95 23.18 44.80
CA ALA A 1035 -32.84 23.91 43.88
C ALA A 1035 -34.06 24.56 44.57
N GLN A 1036 -34.67 23.90 45.55
CA GLN A 1036 -35.82 24.45 46.30
C GLN A 1036 -35.42 25.62 47.24
N LYS A 1037 -34.17 25.64 47.75
CA LYS A 1037 -33.59 26.74 48.56
C LYS A 1037 -33.19 27.92 47.66
N LEU A 1038 -32.62 27.62 46.49
CA LEU A 1038 -32.07 28.61 45.54
C LEU A 1038 -33.14 29.29 44.68
N PHE A 1039 -34.24 28.59 44.36
CA PHE A 1039 -35.32 29.08 43.50
C PHE A 1039 -36.71 28.94 44.16
N PRO A 1040 -37.02 29.69 45.23
CA PRO A 1040 -38.31 29.59 45.92
C PRO A 1040 -39.51 29.79 44.98
N GLY A 1041 -40.51 28.91 45.08
CA GLY A 1041 -41.70 28.92 44.21
C GLY A 1041 -41.53 28.16 42.88
N PHE A 1042 -40.33 27.67 42.57
CA PHE A 1042 -40.04 26.84 41.40
C PHE A 1042 -39.70 25.40 41.80
N ARG A 1043 -39.81 24.49 40.83
CA ARG A 1043 -39.30 23.12 40.91
C ARG A 1043 -38.42 22.82 39.69
N LEU A 1044 -37.40 22.00 39.87
CA LEU A 1044 -36.62 21.48 38.75
C LEU A 1044 -37.47 20.53 37.91
N THR A 1045 -37.40 20.66 36.59
CA THR A 1045 -38.21 19.90 35.61
C THR A 1045 -37.43 19.39 34.40
N GLY A 1046 -36.20 19.85 34.18
CA GLY A 1046 -35.34 19.37 33.11
C GLY A 1046 -33.86 19.59 33.44
N TRP A 1047 -33.01 18.78 32.82
CA TRP A 1047 -31.56 18.75 33.02
C TRP A 1047 -30.88 18.60 31.64
N GLN A 1048 -29.78 19.33 31.41
CA GLN A 1048 -29.15 19.55 30.09
C GLN A 1048 -30.16 19.79 28.95
N VAL A 1049 -31.02 20.81 29.14
CA VAL A 1049 -32.13 21.09 28.25
C VAL A 1049 -31.65 21.76 26.96
N LYS A 1050 -31.97 21.13 25.82
CA LYS A 1050 -31.63 21.62 24.47
C LYS A 1050 -32.47 22.85 24.11
N MET A 1051 -31.80 23.83 23.52
CA MET A 1051 -32.35 25.12 23.10
C MET A 1051 -32.49 25.21 21.57
N LYS A 1052 -32.99 26.34 21.07
CA LYS A 1052 -33.45 26.47 19.67
C LYS A 1052 -32.29 26.55 18.68
N GLU A 1053 -31.20 27.24 19.01
CA GLU A 1053 -30.01 27.33 18.17
C GLU A 1053 -29.01 26.17 18.45
N GLY A 1054 -29.48 25.06 19.04
CA GLY A 1054 -28.65 23.90 19.37
C GLY A 1054 -27.79 24.04 20.64
N HIS A 1055 -27.85 25.19 21.33
CA HIS A 1055 -27.26 25.35 22.66
C HIS A 1055 -27.92 24.42 23.69
N VAL A 1056 -27.27 24.24 24.84
CA VAL A 1056 -27.77 23.46 25.97
C VAL A 1056 -27.61 24.33 27.22
N ILE A 1057 -28.62 24.37 28.08
CA ILE A 1057 -28.50 24.97 29.42
C ILE A 1057 -28.51 23.86 30.48
N ASP A 1058 -27.78 24.04 31.58
CA ASP A 1058 -27.58 22.99 32.58
C ASP A 1058 -28.90 22.47 33.18
N ASN A 1059 -29.84 23.36 33.51
CA ASN A 1059 -31.07 23.04 34.23
C ASN A 1059 -32.29 23.84 33.75
N GLU A 1060 -33.49 23.29 33.89
CA GLU A 1060 -34.76 23.99 33.62
C GLU A 1060 -35.73 23.87 34.80
N LEU A 1061 -36.22 25.01 35.25
CA LEU A 1061 -37.22 25.16 36.30
C LEU A 1061 -38.61 25.40 35.71
N THR A 1062 -39.65 24.91 36.38
CA THR A 1062 -41.05 25.29 36.15
C THR A 1062 -41.65 25.89 37.42
N ALA A 1063 -42.45 26.95 37.29
CA ALA A 1063 -43.15 27.55 38.42
C ALA A 1063 -44.17 26.58 39.05
N MET A 1064 -44.23 26.50 40.38
CA MET A 1064 -45.15 25.59 41.08
C MET A 1064 -46.61 26.06 41.05
N GLY A 1065 -46.86 27.36 40.79
CA GLY A 1065 -48.19 27.98 40.75
C GLY A 1065 -49.06 27.67 39.51
N GLY A 1066 -48.82 26.56 38.82
CA GLY A 1066 -49.65 26.09 37.68
C GLY A 1066 -49.47 26.83 36.36
N SER A 1067 -48.67 27.90 36.29
CA SER A 1067 -48.30 28.53 35.02
C SER A 1067 -47.31 27.65 34.25
N ARG A 1068 -47.47 27.55 32.92
CA ARG A 1068 -46.54 26.84 32.03
C ARG A 1068 -45.21 27.60 31.80
N LEU A 1069 -44.82 28.48 32.72
CA LEU A 1069 -43.63 29.32 32.57
C LEU A 1069 -42.40 28.52 33.02
N GLN A 1070 -41.55 28.21 32.05
CA GLN A 1070 -40.25 27.54 32.25
C GLN A 1070 -39.14 28.58 32.31
N HIS A 1071 -38.09 28.33 33.09
CA HIS A 1071 -36.90 29.18 33.18
C HIS A 1071 -35.65 28.32 33.05
N GLY A 1072 -34.72 28.71 32.17
CA GLY A 1072 -33.41 28.07 32.10
C GLY A 1072 -32.48 28.56 33.22
N VAL A 1073 -31.60 27.68 33.70
CA VAL A 1073 -30.62 27.92 34.76
C VAL A 1073 -29.27 27.40 34.28
N GLU A 1074 -28.27 28.28 34.19
CA GLU A 1074 -26.89 27.92 33.90
C GLU A 1074 -26.03 28.04 35.17
N ALA A 1075 -25.13 27.10 35.43
CA ALA A 1075 -24.30 27.04 36.63
C ALA A 1075 -22.81 27.14 36.28
N LYS A 1076 -22.13 28.19 36.75
CA LYS A 1076 -20.72 28.42 36.41
C LYS A 1076 -19.82 28.41 37.65
N GLY A 1077 -19.21 27.26 37.92
CA GLY A 1077 -18.24 27.03 38.99
C GLY A 1077 -16.88 27.73 38.85
N TRP A 1078 -16.82 28.91 38.22
CA TRP A 1078 -15.62 29.74 38.19
C TRP A 1078 -15.38 30.39 39.56
N ASN A 1079 -14.11 30.55 39.95
CA ASN A 1079 -13.75 31.31 41.15
C ASN A 1079 -13.60 32.82 40.81
N GLU A 1080 -13.39 33.66 41.83
CA GLU A 1080 -13.31 35.12 41.67
C GLU A 1080 -12.23 35.54 40.66
N ASN A 1081 -11.03 34.95 40.74
CA ASN A 1081 -9.93 35.24 39.80
C ASN A 1081 -10.30 34.88 38.36
N ARG A 1082 -10.96 33.74 38.13
CA ARG A 1082 -11.40 33.29 36.79
C ARG A 1082 -12.49 34.22 36.24
N TRP A 1083 -13.48 34.60 37.06
CA TRP A 1083 -14.50 35.60 36.68
C TRP A 1083 -13.89 36.95 36.32
N ARG A 1084 -12.97 37.45 37.16
CA ARG A 1084 -12.28 38.74 36.94
C ARG A 1084 -11.48 38.72 35.63
N GLN A 1085 -10.70 37.67 35.39
CA GLN A 1085 -9.97 37.45 34.14
C GLN A 1085 -10.91 37.45 32.93
N SER A 1086 -11.97 36.62 32.93
CA SER A 1086 -12.93 36.56 31.82
C SER A 1086 -13.54 37.93 31.49
N LEU A 1087 -14.02 38.66 32.51
CA LEU A 1087 -14.72 39.93 32.34
C LEU A 1087 -13.79 41.07 31.89
N ASP A 1088 -12.55 41.11 32.38
CA ASP A 1088 -11.56 42.10 31.94
C ASP A 1088 -11.03 41.77 30.54
N THR A 1089 -10.91 40.48 30.18
CA THR A 1089 -10.59 40.03 28.83
C THR A 1089 -11.69 40.35 27.82
N TRP A 1090 -12.97 40.20 28.19
CA TRP A 1090 -14.09 40.64 27.35
C TRP A 1090 -14.05 42.14 27.05
N ARG A 1091 -13.71 42.95 28.06
CA ARG A 1091 -13.51 44.40 27.90
C ARG A 1091 -12.31 44.72 27.01
N ALA A 1092 -11.20 43.97 27.12
CA ALA A 1092 -10.06 44.11 26.22
C ALA A 1092 -10.42 43.78 24.75
N LYS A 1093 -11.24 42.73 24.52
CA LYS A 1093 -11.76 42.36 23.18
C LYS A 1093 -12.57 43.49 22.53
N GLN A 1094 -13.37 44.22 23.32
CA GLN A 1094 -14.12 45.38 22.84
C GLN A 1094 -13.24 46.63 22.61
N GLY A 1095 -12.13 46.76 23.35
CA GLY A 1095 -11.24 47.92 23.33
C GLY A 1095 -9.98 47.76 22.48
N THR A 1096 -10.12 47.24 21.25
CA THR A 1096 -9.08 47.08 20.19
C THR A 1096 -7.74 46.43 20.59
N LYS A 1097 -7.62 45.85 21.79
CA LYS A 1097 -6.40 45.16 22.22
C LYS A 1097 -6.35 43.75 21.65
N LYS A 1098 -5.23 43.43 20.98
CA LYS A 1098 -4.88 42.06 20.59
C LYS A 1098 -4.85 41.18 21.84
N LEU A 1099 -5.58 40.08 21.82
CA LEU A 1099 -5.60 39.08 22.89
C LEU A 1099 -4.54 38.00 22.62
N ASN A 1100 -4.25 37.18 23.63
CA ASN A 1100 -3.57 35.89 23.45
C ASN A 1100 -4.58 34.72 23.48
N GLU A 1101 -4.17 33.53 23.03
CA GLU A 1101 -5.05 32.35 22.94
C GLU A 1101 -5.82 32.04 24.24
N ALA A 1102 -5.16 32.16 25.39
CA ALA A 1102 -5.76 31.91 26.70
C ALA A 1102 -6.81 32.95 27.09
N GLN A 1103 -6.68 34.18 26.58
CA GLN A 1103 -7.66 35.25 26.68
C GLN A 1103 -8.80 35.06 25.65
N GLU A 1104 -8.50 34.68 24.42
CA GLU A 1104 -9.51 34.41 23.39
C GLU A 1104 -10.45 33.28 23.83
N ALA A 1105 -9.91 32.15 24.31
CA ALA A 1105 -10.67 31.05 24.89
C ALA A 1105 -11.47 31.42 26.17
N LEU A 1106 -11.15 32.54 26.85
CA LEU A 1106 -11.97 33.10 27.93
C LEU A 1106 -13.10 33.99 27.40
N ALA A 1107 -12.83 34.81 26.38
CA ALA A 1107 -13.84 35.62 25.72
C ALA A 1107 -14.88 34.75 24.98
N GLU A 1108 -14.47 33.65 24.37
CA GLU A 1108 -15.36 32.66 23.75
C GLU A 1108 -16.26 31.96 24.77
N LYS A 1109 -15.72 31.59 25.94
CA LYS A 1109 -16.52 31.03 27.04
C LYS A 1109 -17.56 32.02 27.57
N LEU A 1110 -17.27 33.32 27.56
CA LEU A 1110 -18.27 34.35 27.87
C LEU A 1110 -19.27 34.58 26.74
N GLN A 1111 -18.85 34.53 25.47
CA GLN A 1111 -19.77 34.56 24.33
C GLN A 1111 -20.76 33.40 24.43
N HIS A 1112 -20.26 32.16 24.59
CA HIS A 1112 -21.12 30.98 24.69
C HIS A 1112 -22.09 31.05 25.87
N LEU A 1113 -21.66 31.58 27.02
CA LEU A 1113 -22.55 31.84 28.17
C LEU A 1113 -23.67 32.84 27.80
N LEU A 1114 -23.35 33.93 27.09
CA LEU A 1114 -24.36 34.90 26.62
C LEU A 1114 -25.34 34.24 25.64
N ASP A 1115 -24.83 33.42 24.72
CA ASP A 1115 -25.65 32.70 23.74
C ASP A 1115 -26.60 31.71 24.43
N GLN A 1116 -26.09 30.91 25.39
CA GLN A 1116 -26.87 29.99 26.24
C GLN A 1116 -28.00 30.73 26.99
N LEU A 1117 -27.70 31.87 27.63
CA LEU A 1117 -28.67 32.66 28.38
C LEU A 1117 -29.70 33.34 27.46
N ALA A 1118 -29.26 33.91 26.33
CA ALA A 1118 -30.15 34.51 25.35
C ALA A 1118 -31.16 33.51 24.78
N ASP A 1119 -30.71 32.27 24.51
CA ASP A 1119 -31.58 31.19 24.01
C ASP A 1119 -32.57 30.70 25.08
N ALA A 1120 -32.11 30.58 26.32
CA ALA A 1120 -32.96 30.21 27.45
C ALA A 1120 -34.02 31.27 27.79
N GLY A 1121 -33.81 32.54 27.42
CA GLY A 1121 -34.80 33.62 27.52
C GLY A 1121 -35.82 33.68 26.38
N LYS A 1122 -35.71 32.85 25.33
CA LYS A 1122 -36.67 32.84 24.21
C LYS A 1122 -37.99 32.15 24.60
N ALA A 1123 -39.11 32.74 24.21
CA ALA A 1123 -40.46 32.18 24.43
C ALA A 1123 -40.56 30.70 23.95
N PRO A 1124 -41.22 29.80 24.70
CA PRO A 1124 -42.16 30.06 25.82
C PRO A 1124 -41.50 30.28 27.20
N ARG A 1125 -40.17 30.33 27.29
CA ARG A 1125 -39.45 30.49 28.56
C ARG A 1125 -39.46 31.94 29.05
N GLY A 1126 -39.31 32.09 30.36
CA GLY A 1126 -39.10 33.37 31.05
C GLY A 1126 -37.62 33.74 31.17
N LYS A 1127 -37.33 34.81 31.93
CA LYS A 1127 -35.97 35.29 32.20
C LYS A 1127 -35.08 34.18 32.79
N PRO A 1128 -33.86 33.96 32.26
CA PRO A 1128 -32.98 32.90 32.75
C PRO A 1128 -32.30 33.26 34.09
N PHE A 1129 -31.73 32.25 34.74
CA PHE A 1129 -30.88 32.42 35.92
C PHE A 1129 -29.43 32.03 35.61
N LEU A 1130 -28.49 32.71 36.26
CA LEU A 1130 -27.07 32.35 36.27
C LEU A 1130 -26.61 32.12 37.71
N VAL A 1131 -26.12 30.91 38.01
CA VAL A 1131 -25.62 30.52 39.33
C VAL A 1131 -24.11 30.69 39.41
N VAL A 1132 -23.64 31.42 40.42
CA VAL A 1132 -22.23 31.74 40.67
C VAL A 1132 -21.86 31.58 42.15
N THR A 1133 -20.58 31.75 42.49
CA THR A 1133 -20.10 31.79 43.88
C THR A 1133 -20.56 33.05 44.63
N ASP A 1134 -20.76 32.95 45.95
CA ASP A 1134 -20.99 34.09 46.83
C ASP A 1134 -19.73 34.98 46.98
N LYS A 1135 -18.52 34.42 46.85
CA LYS A 1135 -17.23 35.12 47.04
C LYS A 1135 -16.74 35.88 45.81
N LEU A 1136 -17.64 36.52 45.06
CA LEU A 1136 -17.26 37.56 44.12
C LEU A 1136 -16.96 38.85 44.88
N SER A 1137 -15.75 39.42 44.74
CA SER A 1137 -15.44 40.75 45.25
C SER A 1137 -16.37 41.79 44.61
N GLY A 1138 -16.71 42.85 45.34
CA GLY A 1138 -17.57 43.94 44.84
C GLY A 1138 -17.20 44.40 43.42
N PRO A 1139 -15.94 44.80 43.15
CA PRO A 1139 -15.51 45.20 41.81
C PRO A 1139 -15.63 44.12 40.72
N THR A 1140 -15.69 42.83 41.08
CA THR A 1140 -15.90 41.72 40.14
C THR A 1140 -17.39 41.43 39.94
N ARG A 1141 -18.20 41.53 41.00
CA ARG A 1141 -19.67 41.50 40.96
C ARG A 1141 -20.21 42.65 40.11
N ASP A 1142 -19.78 43.88 40.39
CA ASP A 1142 -20.13 45.07 39.63
C ASP A 1142 -19.68 45.00 38.16
N LYS A 1143 -18.69 44.16 37.81
CA LYS A 1143 -18.32 43.88 36.41
C LYS A 1143 -19.28 42.88 35.77
N LEU A 1144 -19.70 41.85 36.51
CA LEU A 1144 -20.62 40.81 36.04
C LEU A 1144 -22.04 41.35 35.85
N ASP A 1145 -22.57 42.08 36.83
CA ASP A 1145 -23.93 42.61 36.77
C ASP A 1145 -24.09 43.56 35.56
N ARG A 1146 -23.18 44.54 35.38
CA ARG A 1146 -23.13 45.41 34.19
C ARG A 1146 -22.85 44.70 32.87
N PHE A 1147 -22.24 43.50 32.90
CA PHE A 1147 -22.05 42.66 31.71
C PHE A 1147 -23.36 41.97 31.32
N LEU A 1148 -24.08 41.41 32.29
CA LEU A 1148 -25.39 40.79 32.09
C LEU A 1148 -26.46 41.82 31.68
N GLU A 1149 -26.50 42.99 32.33
CA GLU A 1149 -27.39 44.10 31.95
C GLU A 1149 -27.23 44.52 30.47
N ARG A 1150 -25.99 44.52 29.97
CA ARG A 1150 -25.66 44.96 28.61
C ARG A 1150 -25.87 43.87 27.56
N HIS A 1151 -25.63 42.60 27.90
CA HIS A 1151 -25.51 41.52 26.92
C HIS A 1151 -26.51 40.36 27.09
N ALA A 1152 -27.10 40.17 28.28
CA ALA A 1152 -28.15 39.18 28.55
C ALA A 1152 -29.25 39.78 29.47
N PRO A 1153 -29.93 40.86 29.02
CA PRO A 1153 -30.74 41.72 29.89
C PRO A 1153 -31.89 40.97 30.57
N GLY A 1154 -31.93 41.07 31.90
CA GLY A 1154 -32.94 40.43 32.73
C GLY A 1154 -32.56 39.05 33.27
N THR A 1155 -31.38 38.51 32.95
CA THR A 1155 -30.81 37.36 33.65
C THR A 1155 -30.73 37.64 35.15
N GLN A 1156 -31.19 36.72 36.00
CA GLN A 1156 -31.08 36.85 37.45
C GLN A 1156 -29.85 36.11 37.99
N LEU A 1157 -29.03 36.79 38.78
CA LEU A 1157 -27.84 36.21 39.41
C LEU A 1157 -28.22 35.53 40.73
N ILE A 1158 -27.90 34.24 40.86
CA ILE A 1158 -28.11 33.43 42.06
C ILE A 1158 -26.75 33.00 42.60
N GLN A 1159 -26.61 32.93 43.92
CA GLN A 1159 -25.32 32.69 44.58
C GLN A 1159 -25.34 31.40 45.42
N VAL A 1160 -24.28 30.60 45.30
CA VAL A 1160 -24.01 29.39 46.09
C VAL A 1160 -22.75 29.62 46.93
N GLU A 1161 -22.75 29.10 48.15
CA GLU A 1161 -21.69 29.32 49.13
C GLU A 1161 -20.37 28.65 48.70
N GLU A 1162 -19.31 29.44 48.54
CA GLU A 1162 -17.98 28.99 48.11
C GLU A 1162 -17.42 27.83 48.95
N ALA A 1163 -17.76 27.81 50.25
CA ALA A 1163 -17.36 26.74 51.16
C ALA A 1163 -18.03 25.39 50.81
N GLU A 1164 -19.30 25.38 50.41
CA GLU A 1164 -19.98 24.17 49.91
C GLU A 1164 -19.32 23.69 48.61
N ILE A 1165 -19.04 24.62 47.68
CA ILE A 1165 -18.41 24.34 46.38
C ILE A 1165 -17.03 23.69 46.58
N LEU A 1166 -16.18 24.28 47.43
CA LEU A 1166 -14.84 23.76 47.71
C LEU A 1166 -14.88 22.42 48.45
N ASN A 1167 -15.78 22.26 49.43
CA ASN A 1167 -15.95 20.99 50.14
C ASN A 1167 -16.38 19.87 49.20
N LYS A 1168 -17.41 20.09 48.37
CA LYS A 1168 -17.87 19.11 47.38
C LYS A 1168 -16.80 18.81 46.32
N THR A 1169 -16.05 19.82 45.87
CA THR A 1169 -14.89 19.61 44.98
C THR A 1169 -13.83 18.72 45.64
N LYS A 1170 -13.53 18.91 46.94
CA LYS A 1170 -12.58 18.06 47.67
C LYS A 1170 -13.08 16.62 47.78
N GLN A 1171 -14.35 16.42 48.14
CA GLN A 1171 -14.98 15.10 48.23
C GLN A 1171 -14.89 14.34 46.89
N LEU A 1172 -15.24 14.99 45.78
CA LEU A 1172 -15.13 14.39 44.44
C LEU A 1172 -13.68 14.08 44.05
N ARG A 1173 -12.70 14.92 44.40
CA ARG A 1173 -11.27 14.63 44.18
C ARG A 1173 -10.82 13.38 44.93
N ALA A 1174 -11.13 13.28 46.23
CA ALA A 1174 -10.77 12.13 47.04
C ALA A 1174 -11.44 10.83 46.54
N ALA A 1175 -12.73 10.88 46.21
CA ALA A 1175 -13.48 9.78 45.61
C ALA A 1175 -12.85 9.29 44.29
N LEU A 1176 -12.42 10.21 43.43
CA LEU A 1176 -11.73 9.90 42.16
C LEU A 1176 -10.25 9.53 42.33
N ARG A 1177 -9.76 9.35 43.57
CA ARG A 1177 -8.36 9.05 43.93
C ARG A 1177 -7.35 10.09 43.43
N LEU A 1178 -7.77 11.35 43.29
CA LEU A 1178 -6.90 12.46 42.89
C LEU A 1178 -6.16 13.03 44.12
N PRO A 1179 -4.90 13.52 43.98
CA PRO A 1179 -4.16 14.11 45.09
C PRO A 1179 -4.92 15.24 45.79
N GLU A 1180 -4.96 15.23 47.13
CA GLU A 1180 -5.57 16.31 47.91
C GLU A 1180 -4.74 17.60 47.86
N GLY A 1181 -3.42 17.48 48.04
CA GLY A 1181 -2.47 18.58 47.96
C GLY A 1181 -1.92 18.74 46.54
N LEU A 1182 -1.97 19.97 46.02
CA LEU A 1182 -1.24 20.36 44.81
C LEU A 1182 -0.05 21.24 45.23
N SER A 1183 1.17 20.75 45.01
CA SER A 1183 2.39 21.51 45.26
C SER A 1183 2.51 22.67 44.25
N GLY A 1184 2.37 23.91 44.74
CA GLY A 1184 2.51 25.11 43.92
C GLY A 1184 1.21 25.84 43.59
N GLY A 1185 0.37 26.12 44.60
CA GLY A 1185 -0.77 27.04 44.45
C GLY A 1185 -1.53 27.25 45.76
N ALA A 1186 -1.78 28.50 46.12
CA ALA A 1186 -2.66 28.86 47.24
C ALA A 1186 -4.13 28.43 46.96
N PRO A 1187 -5.01 28.36 47.98
CA PRO A 1187 -6.37 27.80 47.88
C PRO A 1187 -7.18 28.26 46.63
#